data_AF-A0A1V5NXI8-F1
#
_entry.id   AF-A0A1V5NXI8-F1
#
_cell.length_a   1.000
_cell.length_b   1.000
_cell.length_c   1.000
_cell.angle_alpha   90.00
_cell.angle_beta   90.00
_cell.angle_gamma   90.00
#
_symmetry.space_group_name_H-M   'P 1'
#
loop_
_entity.id
_entity.type
_entity.pdbx_description
1 polymer ?
#
loop_
_entity_poly.entity_id
_entity_poly.type
_entity_poly.pdbx_seq_one_letter_code
_entity_poly.pdbx_strand_id
1 'polypeptide(L)'
;MTKEQIAEVKDRLPEYLESITGKRGTGWICPLCGSGTGPKGTAAGSIDKRANRYSCFSCGRTSLDTFDLIAEYEGLSKAEAFTRAAEIFNITDDMPIKGTKRALEGILTKNGTYHGAGDKNATQGNTGDKTSTPAKKDYTEYIKQAHSQIEKTDYFTRRGISPQTAARFALGYIAEYLDTVTGQTWQAAIIPTSPHSYTVRNTDQQAAPDNRYRKPGGAVIFNIKALQTAQQPIIITEGEIDALSVIEAGGEAIGLPGTTGARALLREFEHGTRPAQPLILALDNDGPGADAAAILEAGLKRQGIRYLKANIAGDGKDANQALLTDRALLTEAIQAATAAAAQLPETQATADTMDTSATKDTPGDTIIEYLAGKFADDIEEYKPYRDKKTGFAALDHKAGGVYPGLYVIGAAPSVGKTTFALQLADQLAAQGDHVLYFSLEQSKFELASKSLARITAQTDETTAKTAIEIRAGDITPAVIAAEKTYKETIGDRVSVIGGNFGMTAADIIDRTGQYIKDRQRKPIVIIDYLQILAGTVKHQAGRELIDENVTRIRQYCGENQLTVIVISSVNRSNYMVPFDYESLKESGGIEATADVVWGLQLAVISEDDIFSKDKHIKEKREAIKKAKAATPRRLELVCLKNRYGQGTYEITFKYFSKYDLFIEDEPHREAQEGRPAVRIKGR
;
A
#
# COMPACT_ATOMS: atom_id res chain seq x y z
N MET A 1 -23.61 -1.41 17.06
CA MET A 1 -24.48 -0.25 16.73
C MET A 1 -24.15 0.25 15.33
N THR A 2 -25.15 0.49 14.48
CA THR A 2 -25.02 1.12 13.14
C THR A 2 -24.72 2.63 13.24
N LYS A 3 -24.37 3.28 12.13
CA LYS A 3 -24.14 4.75 12.12
C LYS A 3 -25.37 5.53 12.54
N GLU A 4 -26.55 5.06 12.16
CA GLU A 4 -27.85 5.64 12.48
C GLU A 4 -28.17 5.48 13.97
N GLN A 5 -27.92 4.29 14.54
CA GLN A 5 -28.08 4.04 15.98
C GLN A 5 -27.09 4.86 16.82
N ILE A 6 -25.86 5.08 16.33
CA ILE A 6 -24.87 5.94 17.00
C ILE A 6 -25.34 7.40 17.00
N ALA A 7 -25.88 7.90 15.89
CA ALA A 7 -26.44 9.25 15.83
C ALA A 7 -27.64 9.41 16.78
N GLU A 8 -28.54 8.43 16.81
CA GLU A 8 -29.69 8.39 17.72
C GLU A 8 -29.27 8.44 19.19
N VAL A 9 -28.25 7.67 19.59
CA VAL A 9 -27.74 7.69 20.97
C VAL A 9 -27.06 9.02 21.33
N LYS A 10 -26.38 9.67 20.38
CA LYS A 10 -25.85 11.02 20.61
C LYS A 10 -26.99 12.02 20.83
N ASP A 11 -28.06 11.93 20.05
CA ASP A 11 -29.25 12.77 20.18
C ASP A 11 -29.98 12.61 21.53
N ARG A 12 -29.75 11.49 22.23
CA ARG A 12 -30.29 11.22 23.58
C ARG A 12 -29.37 11.69 24.73
N LEU A 13 -28.34 12.52 24.46
CA LEU A 13 -27.49 13.12 25.51
C LEU A 13 -28.28 13.82 26.64
N PRO A 14 -29.32 14.63 26.37
CA PRO A 14 -30.11 15.27 27.43
C PRO A 14 -30.85 14.26 28.31
N GLU A 15 -31.36 13.17 27.72
CA GLU A 15 -32.06 12.09 28.45
C GLU A 15 -31.09 11.36 29.38
N TYR A 16 -29.88 11.07 28.91
CA TYR A 16 -28.87 10.45 29.76
C TYR A 16 -28.46 11.34 30.93
N LEU A 17 -28.22 12.63 30.70
CA LEU A 17 -27.91 13.58 31.77
C LEU A 17 -29.03 13.64 32.82
N GLU A 18 -30.29 13.61 32.40
CA GLU A 18 -31.45 13.52 33.32
C GLU A 18 -31.45 12.24 34.15
N SER A 19 -30.94 11.13 33.62
CA SER A 19 -30.87 9.87 34.35
C SER A 19 -29.77 9.81 35.41
N ILE A 20 -28.69 10.59 35.25
CA ILE A 20 -27.50 10.54 36.13
C ILE A 20 -27.30 11.80 36.98
N THR A 21 -28.01 12.91 36.69
CA THR A 21 -27.85 14.16 37.44
C THR A 21 -29.08 15.07 37.37
N GLY A 22 -29.11 16.11 38.20
CA GLY A 22 -30.20 17.08 38.28
C GLY A 22 -29.99 18.33 37.43
N LYS A 23 -31.09 18.99 37.01
CA LYS A 23 -31.06 20.32 36.39
C LYS A 23 -31.07 21.44 37.43
N ARG A 24 -30.42 22.56 37.09
CA ARG A 24 -30.45 23.84 37.83
C ARG A 24 -30.65 24.98 36.82
N GLY A 25 -31.86 25.53 36.74
CA GLY A 25 -32.19 26.52 35.72
C GLY A 25 -32.06 25.96 34.30
N THR A 26 -31.29 26.63 33.43
CA THR A 26 -31.03 26.19 32.04
C THR A 26 -29.85 25.24 31.89
N GLY A 27 -29.16 24.90 32.99
CA GLY A 27 -27.99 24.02 32.99
C GLY A 27 -28.13 22.83 33.93
N TRP A 28 -27.03 22.11 34.12
CA TRP A 28 -26.96 20.83 34.81
C TRP A 28 -26.02 20.87 36.00
N ILE A 29 -26.31 20.07 37.01
CA ILE A 29 -25.32 19.64 38.00
C ILE A 29 -24.30 18.76 37.25
N CYS A 30 -23.01 18.89 37.56
CA CYS A 30 -22.01 18.06 36.90
C CYS A 30 -22.04 16.63 37.45
N PRO A 31 -22.30 15.60 36.62
CA PRO A 31 -22.30 14.21 37.09
C PRO A 31 -20.89 13.72 37.45
N LEU A 32 -19.85 14.30 36.84
CA LEU A 32 -18.46 13.86 37.02
C LEU A 32 -17.78 14.42 38.27
N CYS A 33 -18.10 15.66 38.66
CA CYS A 33 -17.44 16.34 39.79
C CYS A 33 -18.39 16.80 40.88
N GLY A 34 -19.71 16.59 40.74
CA GLY A 34 -20.72 16.97 41.72
C GLY A 34 -20.96 18.48 41.88
N SER A 35 -20.27 19.33 41.11
CA SER A 35 -20.45 20.78 41.16
C SER A 35 -21.86 21.18 40.71
N GLY A 36 -22.46 22.16 41.39
CA GLY A 36 -23.87 22.59 41.17
C GLY A 36 -24.87 22.05 42.20
N THR A 37 -24.41 21.26 43.17
CA THR A 37 -25.19 20.74 44.31
C THR A 37 -25.37 21.74 45.46
N GLY A 38 -24.66 22.87 45.44
CA GLY A 38 -24.68 23.86 46.53
C GLY A 38 -26.02 24.61 46.69
N PRO A 39 -26.29 25.17 47.89
CA PRO A 39 -27.57 25.80 48.23
C PRO A 39 -27.91 27.05 47.40
N LYS A 40 -26.93 27.65 46.69
CA LYS A 40 -27.10 28.84 45.85
C LYS A 40 -27.50 28.56 44.39
N GLY A 41 -27.69 27.30 44.00
CA GLY A 41 -28.43 26.91 42.79
C GLY A 41 -27.80 27.21 41.41
N THR A 42 -26.50 27.47 41.31
CA THR A 42 -25.84 27.66 40.01
C THR A 42 -25.53 26.33 39.33
N ALA A 43 -25.96 26.16 38.08
CA ALA A 43 -25.53 25.03 37.23
C ALA A 43 -24.01 25.03 37.06
N ALA A 44 -23.41 23.86 36.82
CA ALA A 44 -21.98 23.68 36.56
C ALA A 44 -21.67 23.11 35.16
N GLY A 45 -22.68 22.58 34.47
CA GLY A 45 -22.55 22.12 33.09
C GLY A 45 -23.67 22.58 32.17
N SER A 46 -23.38 22.57 30.88
CA SER A 46 -24.29 22.98 29.81
C SER A 46 -24.13 22.08 28.58
N ILE A 47 -25.20 21.96 27.79
CA ILE A 47 -25.16 21.29 26.49
C ILE A 47 -25.11 22.37 25.40
N ASP A 48 -24.14 22.27 24.50
CA ASP A 48 -24.17 23.00 23.23
C ASP A 48 -25.25 22.37 22.34
N LYS A 49 -26.35 23.11 22.11
CA LYS A 49 -27.51 22.63 21.35
C LYS A 49 -27.22 22.36 19.86
N ARG A 50 -26.17 22.95 19.28
CA ARG A 50 -25.81 22.75 17.87
C ARG A 50 -24.91 21.54 17.68
N ALA A 51 -23.94 21.36 18.60
CA ALA A 51 -23.00 20.25 18.54
C ALA A 51 -23.51 19.00 19.29
N ASN A 52 -24.54 19.17 20.12
CA ASN A 52 -25.07 18.17 21.05
C ASN A 52 -23.98 17.56 21.93
N ARG A 53 -23.21 18.45 22.57
CA ARG A 53 -22.06 18.11 23.43
C ARG A 53 -22.21 18.75 24.80
N TYR A 54 -21.90 18.00 25.85
CA TYR A 54 -21.87 18.45 27.23
C TYR A 54 -20.50 19.05 27.59
N SER A 55 -20.50 20.13 28.36
CA SER A 55 -19.30 20.71 28.95
C SER A 55 -19.57 21.13 30.40
N CYS A 56 -18.59 20.91 31.28
CA CYS A 56 -18.60 21.38 32.66
C CYS A 56 -17.54 22.47 32.85
N PHE A 57 -17.98 23.64 33.29
CA PHE A 57 -17.12 24.81 33.52
C PHE A 57 -16.45 24.79 34.89
N SER A 58 -16.80 23.84 35.77
CA SER A 58 -16.13 23.68 37.08
C SER A 58 -14.95 22.71 37.03
N CYS A 59 -15.05 21.57 36.34
CA CYS A 59 -13.95 20.59 36.24
C CYS A 59 -13.19 20.67 34.91
N GLY A 60 -13.56 21.60 34.03
CA GLY A 60 -12.86 21.86 32.77
C GLY A 60 -13.07 20.82 31.67
N ARG A 61 -13.97 19.86 31.87
CA ARG A 61 -14.35 18.90 30.82
C ARG A 61 -15.18 19.59 29.74
N THR A 62 -14.74 19.49 28.50
CA THR A 62 -15.39 20.17 27.38
C THR A 62 -15.70 19.20 26.25
N SER A 63 -16.81 19.46 25.55
CA SER A 63 -17.19 18.76 24.32
C SER A 63 -17.42 17.23 24.42
N LEU A 64 -18.01 16.75 25.52
CA LEU A 64 -18.34 15.32 25.70
C LEU A 64 -19.65 14.97 24.98
N ASP A 65 -19.67 13.95 24.12
CA ASP A 65 -20.93 13.37 23.65
C ASP A 65 -21.47 12.32 24.64
N THR A 66 -22.62 11.72 24.34
CA THR A 66 -23.25 10.71 25.20
C THR A 66 -22.29 9.56 25.57
N PHE A 67 -21.47 9.09 24.62
CA PHE A 67 -20.54 7.99 24.87
C PHE A 67 -19.33 8.44 25.70
N ASP A 68 -18.78 9.62 25.40
CA ASP A 68 -17.70 10.20 26.21
C ASP A 68 -18.16 10.41 27.67
N LEU A 69 -19.41 10.85 27.86
CA LEU A 69 -19.98 11.07 29.19
C LEU A 69 -20.29 9.75 29.94
N ILE A 70 -20.80 8.71 29.26
CA ILE A 70 -20.97 7.36 29.83
C ILE A 70 -19.61 6.80 30.26
N ALA A 71 -18.60 6.91 29.39
CA ALA A 71 -17.26 6.43 29.66
C ALA A 71 -16.65 7.08 30.92
N GLU A 72 -16.72 8.41 31.00
CA GLU A 72 -16.16 9.14 32.13
C GLU A 72 -16.97 8.98 33.43
N TYR A 73 -18.30 8.87 33.36
CA TYR A 73 -19.14 8.72 34.54
C TYR A 73 -19.07 7.32 35.15
N GLU A 74 -19.06 6.28 34.31
CA GLU A 74 -19.06 4.87 34.76
C GLU A 74 -17.63 4.27 34.84
N GLY A 75 -16.59 5.03 34.48
CA GLY A 75 -15.20 4.59 34.53
C GLY A 75 -14.87 3.51 33.49
N LEU A 76 -15.53 3.56 32.34
CA LEU A 76 -15.46 2.58 31.27
C LEU A 76 -14.46 3.00 30.18
N SER A 77 -13.87 2.02 29.50
CA SER A 77 -13.19 2.28 28.22
C SER A 77 -14.19 2.79 27.18
N LYS A 78 -13.70 3.44 26.12
CA LYS A 78 -14.58 3.90 25.03
C LYS A 78 -15.39 2.77 24.42
N ALA A 79 -14.81 1.57 24.25
CA ALA A 79 -15.50 0.41 23.70
C ALA A 79 -16.62 -0.09 24.62
N GLU A 80 -16.38 -0.14 25.93
CA GLU A 80 -17.39 -0.53 26.93
C GLU A 80 -18.53 0.49 27.01
N ALA A 81 -18.23 1.78 26.83
CA ALA A 81 -19.24 2.84 26.80
C ALA A 81 -20.22 2.70 25.62
N PHE A 82 -19.79 2.15 24.46
CA PHE A 82 -20.69 1.84 23.34
C PHE A 82 -21.67 0.71 23.69
N THR A 83 -21.16 -0.37 24.28
CA THR A 83 -22.00 -1.49 24.74
C THR A 83 -22.97 -1.01 25.82
N ARG A 84 -22.47 -0.23 26.78
CA ARG A 84 -23.26 0.31 27.88
C ARG A 84 -24.36 1.26 27.41
N ALA A 85 -24.07 2.09 26.41
CA ALA A 85 -25.08 2.95 25.79
C ALA A 85 -26.19 2.15 25.11
N ALA A 86 -25.86 1.04 24.43
CA ALA A 86 -26.86 0.18 23.81
C ALA A 86 -27.82 -0.42 24.85
N GLU A 87 -27.31 -0.78 26.04
CA GLU A 87 -28.13 -1.26 27.17
C GLU A 87 -29.01 -0.14 27.77
N ILE A 88 -28.42 1.01 28.08
CA ILE A 88 -29.11 2.16 28.70
C ILE A 88 -30.27 2.62 27.82
N PHE A 89 -30.05 2.66 26.51
CA PHE A 89 -31.02 3.17 25.55
C PHE A 89 -31.89 2.08 24.90
N ASN A 90 -31.73 0.83 25.34
CA ASN A 90 -32.42 -0.36 24.85
C ASN A 90 -32.36 -0.51 23.32
N ILE A 91 -31.15 -0.32 22.76
CA ILE A 91 -30.87 -0.45 21.33
C ILE A 91 -30.66 -1.93 21.03
N THR A 92 -31.73 -2.61 20.61
CA THR A 92 -31.66 -3.98 20.09
C THR A 92 -31.35 -3.98 18.58
N ASP A 93 -30.75 -5.05 18.07
CA ASP A 93 -30.46 -5.21 16.63
C ASP A 93 -31.72 -5.25 15.73
N ASP A 94 -32.92 -5.24 16.33
CA ASP A 94 -34.23 -5.37 15.65
C ASP A 94 -35.14 -4.13 15.79
N MET A 95 -34.61 -2.93 16.06
CA MET A 95 -35.45 -1.73 16.07
C MET A 95 -35.75 -1.26 14.61
N PRO A 96 -37.03 -1.20 14.19
CA PRO A 96 -37.37 -0.91 12.80
C PRO A 96 -37.15 0.57 12.46
N ILE A 97 -36.36 0.81 11.42
CA ILE A 97 -36.32 2.10 10.71
C ILE A 97 -37.76 2.42 10.28
N LYS A 98 -38.25 3.60 10.66
CA LYS A 98 -39.56 4.10 10.19
C LYS A 98 -39.54 4.20 8.68
N GLY A 99 -40.30 3.31 8.05
CA GLY A 99 -40.50 3.27 6.61
C GLY A 99 -40.23 1.88 6.08
N THR A 100 -41.28 1.21 5.59
CA THR A 100 -41.26 -0.06 4.85
C THR A 100 -41.00 -1.34 5.65
N LYS A 101 -42.08 -1.96 6.18
CA LYS A 101 -42.23 -3.44 6.16
C LYS A 101 -43.69 -3.83 6.35
N ARG A 102 -44.30 -4.30 5.26
CA ARG A 102 -45.41 -5.25 5.26
C ARG A 102 -44.81 -6.58 4.82
N ALA A 103 -45.22 -7.65 5.51
CA ALA A 103 -44.93 -9.06 5.25
C ALA A 103 -43.50 -9.54 5.55
N LEU A 104 -43.37 -10.30 6.63
CA LEU A 104 -42.64 -11.58 6.67
C LEU A 104 -42.99 -12.29 7.98
N GLU A 105 -44.16 -12.94 7.98
CA GLU A 105 -44.35 -14.18 8.73
C GLU A 105 -43.81 -15.33 7.88
N GLY A 106 -43.07 -16.25 8.50
CA GLY A 106 -42.96 -17.62 7.98
C GLY A 106 -41.56 -18.25 7.93
N ILE A 107 -41.42 -19.28 8.77
CA ILE A 107 -40.80 -20.60 8.49
C ILE A 107 -39.45 -20.88 9.17
N LEU A 108 -39.57 -21.43 10.39
CA LEU A 108 -38.87 -22.65 10.80
C LEU A 108 -39.60 -23.84 10.16
N THR A 109 -38.93 -24.72 9.42
CA THR A 109 -39.36 -26.12 9.30
C THR A 109 -38.19 -27.10 9.29
N LYS A 110 -38.49 -28.25 9.91
CA LYS A 110 -37.73 -29.49 10.03
C LYS A 110 -37.34 -30.00 8.63
N ASN A 111 -36.04 -30.10 8.34
CA ASN A 111 -35.40 -31.11 7.48
C ASN A 111 -33.90 -30.83 7.47
N GLY A 112 -33.09 -31.77 7.99
CA GLY A 112 -31.66 -31.61 8.26
C GLY A 112 -30.81 -31.33 7.02
N THR A 113 -30.78 -30.07 6.60
CA THR A 113 -29.93 -29.54 5.53
C THR A 113 -28.87 -28.64 6.14
N TYR A 114 -27.60 -28.82 5.75
CA TYR A 114 -26.46 -28.09 6.29
C TYR A 114 -25.97 -27.04 5.29
N HIS A 115 -26.05 -25.76 5.68
CA HIS A 115 -25.64 -24.63 4.85
C HIS A 115 -24.12 -24.41 4.88
N GLY A 116 -23.46 -24.58 3.73
CA GLY A 116 -22.07 -24.20 3.51
C GLY A 116 -21.97 -22.82 2.87
N ALA A 117 -21.72 -21.78 3.66
CA ALA A 117 -21.46 -20.45 3.11
C ALA A 117 -20.12 -20.43 2.34
N GLY A 118 -20.21 -20.54 1.02
CA GLY A 118 -19.21 -20.08 0.07
C GLY A 118 -19.36 -18.57 -0.13
N ASP A 119 -18.42 -17.81 0.44
CA ASP A 119 -18.31 -16.37 0.18
C ASP A 119 -17.71 -16.12 -1.20
N LYS A 120 -18.54 -15.67 -2.15
CA LYS A 120 -18.15 -14.75 -3.23
C LYS A 120 -19.29 -13.78 -3.55
N ASN A 121 -19.40 -12.74 -2.73
CA ASN A 121 -19.70 -11.36 -3.15
C ASN A 121 -19.47 -10.42 -1.97
N ALA A 122 -18.22 -9.99 -1.79
CA ALA A 122 -17.89 -8.81 -1.00
C ALA A 122 -17.58 -7.64 -1.95
N THR A 123 -18.61 -7.17 -2.66
CA THR A 123 -18.78 -5.74 -2.90
C THR A 123 -19.03 -5.08 -1.54
N GLN A 124 -17.95 -4.73 -0.83
CA GLN A 124 -18.05 -4.00 0.43
C GLN A 124 -18.19 -2.50 0.16
N GLY A 125 -19.45 -2.03 0.16
CA GLY A 125 -19.72 -0.85 0.98
C GLY A 125 -19.55 -1.27 2.43
N ASN A 126 -18.73 -0.57 3.22
CA ASN A 126 -18.67 -0.85 4.66
C ASN A 126 -18.50 0.40 5.52
N THR A 127 -19.58 0.69 6.22
CA THR A 127 -19.70 1.32 7.54
C THR A 127 -18.97 0.51 8.61
N GLY A 128 -18.38 1.18 9.60
CA GLY A 128 -18.29 0.68 10.99
C GLY A 128 -17.32 -0.46 11.34
N ASP A 129 -16.30 -0.08 12.09
CA ASP A 129 -15.69 -0.81 13.23
C ASP A 129 -14.75 -2.01 13.00
N LYS A 130 -13.50 -1.83 13.44
CA LYS A 130 -12.50 -2.85 13.75
C LYS A 130 -11.62 -2.34 14.90
N THR A 131 -12.17 -2.28 16.11
CA THR A 131 -11.45 -2.78 17.29
C THR A 131 -12.15 -4.00 17.85
N SER A 132 -12.31 -5.01 17.01
CA SER A 132 -12.23 -6.43 17.36
C SER A 132 -12.12 -7.18 16.03
N THR A 133 -11.11 -8.03 15.88
CA THR A 133 -11.13 -9.00 14.78
C THR A 133 -12.36 -9.88 15.04
N PRO A 134 -13.37 -9.93 14.15
CA PRO A 134 -14.46 -10.87 14.34
C PRO A 134 -13.84 -12.26 14.50
N ALA A 135 -14.22 -12.97 15.57
CA ALA A 135 -13.69 -14.30 15.82
C ALA A 135 -13.84 -15.14 14.55
N LYS A 136 -12.73 -15.66 14.02
CA LYS A 136 -12.78 -16.51 12.83
C LYS A 136 -13.71 -17.67 13.15
N LYS A 137 -14.70 -17.91 12.29
CA LYS A 137 -15.65 -19.01 12.46
C LYS A 137 -14.88 -20.31 12.70
N ASP A 138 -15.19 -20.98 13.80
CA ASP A 138 -14.60 -22.27 14.13
C ASP A 138 -15.42 -23.37 13.45
N TYR A 139 -14.77 -24.14 12.58
CA TYR A 139 -15.36 -25.25 11.84
C TYR A 139 -15.01 -26.60 12.46
N THR A 140 -14.35 -26.66 13.62
CA THR A 140 -13.86 -27.90 14.23
C THR A 140 -14.96 -28.95 14.36
N GLU A 141 -16.13 -28.57 14.88
CA GLU A 141 -17.24 -29.52 15.04
C GLU A 141 -17.85 -29.95 13.70
N TYR A 142 -17.93 -29.02 12.75
CA TYR A 142 -18.39 -29.31 11.39
C TYR A 142 -17.45 -30.29 10.66
N ILE A 143 -16.14 -30.12 10.82
CA ILE A 143 -15.12 -31.02 10.26
C ILE A 143 -15.23 -32.41 10.88
N LYS A 144 -15.42 -32.53 12.19
CA LYS A 144 -15.65 -33.82 12.86
C LYS A 144 -16.90 -34.54 12.32
N GLN A 145 -17.98 -33.80 12.12
CA GLN A 145 -19.23 -34.33 11.55
C GLN A 145 -19.08 -34.76 10.09
N ALA A 146 -18.28 -34.05 9.29
CA ALA A 146 -17.96 -34.48 7.93
C ALA A 146 -17.07 -35.74 7.96
N HIS A 147 -16.09 -35.80 8.86
CA HIS A 147 -15.18 -36.94 8.98
C HIS A 147 -15.91 -38.23 9.37
N SER A 148 -16.90 -38.17 10.28
CA SER A 148 -17.71 -39.34 10.65
C SER A 148 -18.54 -39.92 9.49
N GLN A 149 -18.66 -39.19 8.39
CA GLN A 149 -19.38 -39.61 7.19
C GLN A 149 -18.45 -39.99 6.03
N ILE A 150 -17.13 -40.04 6.24
CA ILE A 150 -16.16 -40.31 5.17
C ILE A 150 -16.42 -41.65 4.46
N GLU A 151 -16.90 -42.67 5.15
CA GLU A 151 -17.20 -43.99 4.57
C GLU A 151 -18.36 -43.96 3.56
N LYS A 152 -19.15 -42.88 3.53
CA LYS A 152 -20.25 -42.69 2.57
C LYS A 152 -19.79 -42.17 1.21
N THR A 153 -18.49 -41.96 1.01
CA THR A 153 -17.91 -41.58 -0.29
C THR A 153 -16.70 -42.44 -0.63
N ASP A 154 -16.53 -42.70 -1.92
CA ASP A 154 -15.33 -43.33 -2.48
C ASP A 154 -14.34 -42.30 -3.06
N TYR A 155 -14.61 -40.99 -2.89
CA TYR A 155 -13.87 -39.94 -3.57
C TYR A 155 -12.36 -40.00 -3.27
N PHE A 156 -11.99 -40.17 -2.00
CA PHE A 156 -10.57 -40.21 -1.59
C PHE A 156 -9.88 -41.51 -1.99
N THR A 157 -10.56 -42.65 -1.93
CA THR A 157 -10.01 -43.93 -2.37
C THR A 157 -9.80 -43.96 -3.89
N ARG A 158 -10.73 -43.38 -4.67
CA ARG A 158 -10.53 -43.14 -6.12
C ARG A 158 -9.37 -42.19 -6.43
N ARG A 159 -8.99 -41.33 -5.48
CA ARG A 159 -7.80 -40.47 -5.55
C ARG A 159 -6.54 -41.15 -5.02
N GLY A 160 -6.61 -42.43 -4.66
CA GLY A 160 -5.47 -43.21 -4.18
C GLY A 160 -5.13 -42.97 -2.71
N ILE A 161 -5.95 -42.24 -1.95
CA ILE A 161 -5.72 -41.91 -0.54
C ILE A 161 -6.33 -42.98 0.36
N SER A 162 -5.51 -43.56 1.24
CA SER A 162 -5.94 -44.63 2.15
C SER A 162 -6.82 -44.12 3.29
N PRO A 163 -7.64 -44.99 3.92
CA PRO A 163 -8.39 -44.65 5.14
C PRO A 163 -7.50 -44.14 6.27
N GLN A 164 -6.26 -44.65 6.37
CA GLN A 164 -5.28 -44.23 7.38
C GLN A 164 -4.87 -42.76 7.18
N THR A 165 -4.48 -42.40 5.95
CA THR A 165 -4.15 -41.00 5.61
C THR A 165 -5.37 -40.10 5.76
N ALA A 166 -6.54 -40.59 5.35
CA ALA A 166 -7.79 -39.85 5.49
C ALA A 166 -8.15 -39.56 6.95
N ALA A 167 -7.94 -40.53 7.85
CA ALA A 167 -8.08 -40.35 9.30
C ALA A 167 -7.05 -39.37 9.87
N ARG A 168 -5.78 -39.47 9.46
CA ARG A 168 -4.70 -38.56 9.89
C ARG A 168 -5.05 -37.08 9.67
N PHE A 169 -5.71 -36.76 8.54
CA PHE A 169 -6.07 -35.39 8.18
C PHE A 169 -7.55 -35.04 8.38
N ALA A 170 -8.31 -35.91 9.06
CA ALA A 170 -9.75 -35.75 9.28
C ALA A 170 -10.54 -35.42 7.99
N LEU A 171 -10.18 -36.08 6.88
CA LEU A 171 -10.88 -35.92 5.61
C LEU A 171 -12.34 -36.34 5.76
N GLY A 172 -13.27 -35.60 5.16
CA GLY A 172 -14.69 -35.79 5.43
C GLY A 172 -15.56 -35.79 4.19
N TYR A 173 -16.84 -36.05 4.40
CA TYR A 173 -17.84 -36.06 3.35
C TYR A 173 -19.15 -35.45 3.82
N ILE A 174 -19.82 -34.74 2.91
CA ILE A 174 -21.13 -34.13 3.12
C ILE A 174 -21.99 -34.44 1.89
N ALA A 175 -23.07 -35.18 2.11
CA ALA A 175 -23.97 -35.61 1.02
C ALA A 175 -24.76 -34.46 0.39
N GLU A 176 -25.11 -33.45 1.19
CA GLU A 176 -25.92 -32.30 0.78
C GLU A 176 -25.22 -30.99 1.15
N TYR A 177 -24.08 -30.71 0.52
CA TYR A 177 -23.39 -29.44 0.69
C TYR A 177 -24.03 -28.38 -0.22
N LEU A 178 -24.71 -27.39 0.35
CA LEU A 178 -25.21 -26.25 -0.41
C LEU A 178 -24.06 -25.29 -0.74
N ASP A 179 -23.69 -25.17 -2.01
CA ASP A 179 -22.80 -24.11 -2.48
C ASP A 179 -23.57 -22.80 -2.60
N THR A 180 -23.38 -21.88 -1.65
CA THR A 180 -24.08 -20.58 -1.68
C THR A 180 -23.66 -19.66 -2.82
N VAL A 181 -22.60 -19.98 -3.57
CA VAL A 181 -22.21 -19.20 -4.75
C VAL A 181 -23.13 -19.50 -5.93
N THR A 182 -23.42 -20.77 -6.18
CA THR A 182 -24.26 -21.20 -7.31
C THR A 182 -25.68 -21.57 -6.92
N GLY A 183 -25.94 -21.75 -5.62
CA GLY A 183 -27.19 -22.30 -5.10
C GLY A 183 -27.34 -23.81 -5.34
N GLN A 184 -26.32 -24.49 -5.88
CA GLN A 184 -26.36 -25.93 -6.16
C GLN A 184 -25.98 -26.74 -4.91
N THR A 185 -26.60 -27.91 -4.77
CA THR A 185 -26.22 -28.89 -3.75
C THR A 185 -25.23 -29.88 -4.33
N TRP A 186 -24.11 -30.08 -3.64
CA TRP A 186 -23.04 -31.00 -4.01
C TRP A 186 -23.00 -32.19 -3.06
N GLN A 187 -22.66 -33.35 -3.60
CA GLN A 187 -21.97 -34.37 -2.82
C GLN A 187 -20.51 -33.93 -2.71
N ALA A 188 -20.06 -33.60 -1.51
CA ALA A 188 -18.84 -32.85 -1.30
C ALA A 188 -17.83 -33.57 -0.42
N ALA A 189 -16.59 -33.67 -0.92
CA ALA A 189 -15.43 -34.08 -0.16
C ALA A 189 -14.85 -32.87 0.59
N ILE A 190 -14.50 -33.07 1.87
CA ILE A 190 -14.01 -32.03 2.79
C ILE A 190 -12.55 -32.32 3.13
N ILE A 191 -11.69 -31.33 2.92
CA ILE A 191 -10.26 -31.38 3.23
C ILE A 191 -9.94 -30.25 4.21
N PRO A 192 -9.78 -30.55 5.51
CA PRO A 192 -9.45 -29.54 6.51
C PRO A 192 -8.10 -28.89 6.26
N THR A 193 -8.03 -27.56 6.36
CA THR A 193 -6.75 -26.81 6.28
C THR A 193 -6.40 -26.15 7.61
N SER A 194 -7.38 -25.75 8.41
CA SER A 194 -7.21 -25.29 9.80
C SER A 194 -8.52 -25.39 10.59
N PRO A 195 -8.55 -25.12 11.91
CA PRO A 195 -9.81 -25.00 12.65
C PRO A 195 -10.77 -23.95 12.06
N HIS A 196 -10.25 -23.00 11.28
CA HIS A 196 -11.01 -21.89 10.72
C HIS A 196 -11.12 -21.93 9.19
N SER A 197 -10.66 -22.99 8.52
CA SER A 197 -10.73 -23.11 7.06
C SER A 197 -10.71 -24.56 6.59
N TYR A 198 -11.36 -24.83 5.46
CA TYR A 198 -11.30 -26.12 4.79
C TYR A 198 -11.54 -25.95 3.29
N THR A 199 -11.08 -26.91 2.51
CA THR A 199 -11.38 -27.02 1.08
C THR A 199 -12.53 -28.00 0.88
N VAL A 200 -13.52 -27.57 0.10
CA VAL A 200 -14.66 -28.38 -0.34
C VAL A 200 -14.46 -28.71 -1.79
N ARG A 201 -14.59 -29.99 -2.15
CA ARG A 201 -14.53 -30.44 -3.54
C ARG A 201 -15.81 -31.13 -3.94
N ASN A 202 -16.34 -30.76 -5.10
CA ASN A 202 -17.45 -31.48 -5.70
C ASN A 202 -16.95 -32.87 -6.13
N THR A 203 -17.65 -33.92 -5.70
CA THR A 203 -17.27 -35.31 -6.01
C THR A 203 -17.66 -35.74 -7.43
N ASP A 204 -18.51 -34.96 -8.10
CA ASP A 204 -18.86 -35.14 -9.51
C ASP A 204 -17.68 -34.76 -10.42
N GLN A 205 -17.19 -35.74 -11.18
CA GLN A 205 -16.07 -35.54 -12.12
C GLN A 205 -16.47 -34.72 -13.36
N GLN A 206 -17.76 -34.63 -13.66
CA GLN A 206 -18.29 -33.87 -14.80
C GLN A 206 -18.60 -32.41 -14.43
N ALA A 207 -18.38 -32.01 -13.18
CA ALA A 207 -18.60 -30.65 -12.74
C ALA A 207 -17.76 -29.64 -13.57
N ALA A 208 -18.44 -28.58 -14.02
CA ALA A 208 -17.84 -27.47 -14.74
C ALA A 208 -16.66 -26.87 -13.93
N PRO A 209 -15.61 -26.33 -14.58
CA PRO A 209 -14.40 -25.88 -13.90
C PRO A 209 -14.63 -24.93 -12.71
N ASP A 210 -15.61 -24.05 -12.80
CA ASP A 210 -16.04 -23.08 -11.79
C ASP A 210 -16.80 -23.71 -10.61
N ASN A 211 -17.26 -24.95 -10.74
CA ASN A 211 -18.04 -25.71 -9.76
C ASN A 211 -17.30 -26.90 -9.15
N ARG A 212 -15.97 -26.92 -9.26
CA ARG A 212 -15.14 -28.03 -8.74
C ARG A 212 -14.78 -27.91 -7.27
N TYR A 213 -14.63 -26.69 -6.74
CA TYR A 213 -14.23 -26.50 -5.34
C TYR A 213 -14.62 -25.15 -4.73
N ARG A 214 -14.65 -25.09 -3.40
CA ARG A 214 -14.76 -23.88 -2.55
C ARG A 214 -13.74 -23.94 -1.43
N LYS A 215 -13.36 -22.79 -0.85
CA LYS A 215 -12.46 -22.72 0.31
C LYS A 215 -13.08 -21.88 1.45
N PRO A 216 -14.14 -22.35 2.13
CA PRO A 216 -14.71 -21.65 3.28
C PRO A 216 -13.65 -21.35 4.35
N GLY A 217 -13.70 -20.14 4.91
CA GLY A 217 -12.69 -19.70 5.88
C GLY A 217 -11.36 -19.22 5.28
N GLY A 218 -11.22 -19.26 3.95
CA GLY A 218 -10.10 -18.69 3.21
C GLY A 218 -9.13 -19.74 2.67
N ALA A 219 -8.25 -19.29 1.78
CA ALA A 219 -7.26 -20.13 1.12
C ALA A 219 -6.00 -20.22 2.00
N VAL A 220 -5.80 -21.34 2.68
CA VAL A 220 -4.70 -21.59 3.63
C VAL A 220 -3.83 -22.72 3.12
N ILE A 221 -2.52 -22.68 3.44
CA ILE A 221 -1.57 -23.74 3.10
C ILE A 221 -1.92 -25.00 3.87
N PHE A 222 -2.14 -26.10 3.14
CA PHE A 222 -2.45 -27.39 3.73
C PHE A 222 -1.20 -28.00 4.38
N ASN A 223 -1.39 -28.60 5.57
CA ASN A 223 -0.33 -29.22 6.37
C ASN A 223 0.85 -28.28 6.72
N ILE A 224 0.61 -26.96 6.83
CA ILE A 224 1.67 -25.95 7.10
C ILE A 224 2.55 -26.27 8.33
N LYS A 225 2.02 -26.98 9.32
CA LYS A 225 2.76 -27.41 10.51
C LYS A 225 3.99 -28.27 10.18
N ALA A 226 3.97 -28.98 9.05
CA ALA A 226 5.09 -29.78 8.57
C ALA A 226 6.37 -28.96 8.42
N LEU A 227 6.27 -27.65 8.12
CA LEU A 227 7.42 -26.74 8.11
C LEU A 227 8.25 -26.84 9.40
N GLN A 228 7.62 -27.07 10.55
CA GLN A 228 8.32 -27.12 11.83
C GLN A 228 8.45 -28.53 12.40
N THR A 229 7.54 -29.45 12.03
CA THR A 229 7.47 -30.78 12.64
C THR A 229 8.07 -31.90 11.81
N ALA A 230 8.35 -31.66 10.52
CA ALA A 230 8.89 -32.70 9.64
C ALA A 230 10.30 -33.14 10.05
N GLN A 231 10.56 -34.45 9.95
CA GLN A 231 11.89 -35.04 10.17
C GLN A 231 12.62 -35.40 8.86
N GLN A 232 11.95 -35.20 7.72
CA GLN A 232 12.49 -35.39 6.38
C GLN A 232 12.21 -34.13 5.54
N PRO A 233 12.95 -33.91 4.44
CA PRO A 233 12.66 -32.86 3.47
C PRO A 233 11.18 -32.75 3.09
N ILE A 234 10.72 -31.51 2.91
CA ILE A 234 9.30 -31.17 2.77
C ILE A 234 8.99 -30.85 1.32
N ILE A 235 8.08 -31.60 0.72
CA ILE A 235 7.66 -31.44 -0.66
C ILE A 235 6.56 -30.38 -0.76
N ILE A 236 6.74 -29.42 -1.65
CA ILE A 236 5.80 -28.34 -1.96
C ILE A 236 5.03 -28.71 -3.23
N THR A 237 3.70 -28.78 -3.12
CA THR A 237 2.77 -29.14 -4.21
C THR A 237 1.72 -28.04 -4.44
N GLU A 238 1.04 -28.03 -5.59
CA GLU A 238 0.08 -26.96 -5.95
C GLU A 238 -1.27 -27.06 -5.23
N GLY A 239 -1.62 -28.21 -4.64
CA GLY A 239 -2.92 -28.44 -4.04
C GLY A 239 -2.92 -29.46 -2.91
N GLU A 240 -4.07 -29.55 -2.22
CA GLU A 240 -4.20 -30.42 -1.04
C GLU A 240 -4.21 -31.91 -1.42
N ILE A 241 -4.74 -32.27 -2.59
CA ILE A 241 -4.79 -33.66 -3.07
C ILE A 241 -3.38 -34.14 -3.47
N ASP A 242 -2.56 -33.26 -4.06
CA ASP A 242 -1.19 -33.59 -4.45
C ASP A 242 -0.31 -33.79 -3.22
N ALA A 243 -0.43 -32.91 -2.22
CA ALA A 243 0.23 -33.09 -0.93
C ALA A 243 -0.18 -34.42 -0.26
N LEU A 244 -1.47 -34.74 -0.25
CA LEU A 244 -1.96 -36.03 0.27
C LEU A 244 -1.40 -37.21 -0.52
N SER A 245 -1.23 -37.07 -1.83
CA SER A 245 -0.69 -38.14 -2.70
C SER A 245 0.79 -38.41 -2.42
N VAL A 246 1.55 -37.35 -2.17
CA VAL A 246 2.96 -37.46 -1.72
C VAL A 246 3.06 -38.12 -0.36
N ILE A 247 2.19 -37.74 0.59
CA ILE A 247 2.17 -38.31 1.94
C ILE A 247 1.81 -39.80 1.91
N GLU A 248 0.83 -40.17 1.08
CA GLU A 248 0.43 -41.56 0.87
C GLU A 248 1.57 -42.41 0.27
N ALA A 249 2.41 -41.81 -0.58
CA ALA A 249 3.59 -42.45 -1.17
C ALA A 249 4.83 -42.45 -0.24
N GLY A 250 4.71 -41.94 0.99
CA GLY A 250 5.73 -41.98 2.03
C GLY A 250 6.53 -40.69 2.25
N GLY A 251 6.25 -39.61 1.50
CA GLY A 251 6.88 -38.31 1.68
C GLY A 251 6.24 -37.47 2.79
N GLU A 252 6.81 -36.30 3.06
CA GLU A 252 6.14 -35.25 3.85
C GLU A 252 5.90 -34.04 2.94
N ALA A 253 4.69 -33.49 2.96
CA ALA A 253 4.31 -32.47 1.97
C ALA A 253 3.37 -31.40 2.52
N ILE A 254 3.43 -30.22 1.89
CA ILE A 254 2.45 -29.16 2.03
C ILE A 254 1.81 -28.82 0.68
N GLY A 255 0.54 -28.42 0.73
CA GLY A 255 -0.26 -28.07 -0.44
C GLY A 255 -0.54 -26.58 -0.50
N LEU A 256 -0.16 -25.94 -1.59
CA LEU A 256 -0.38 -24.51 -1.78
C LEU A 256 -1.85 -24.21 -2.13
N PRO A 257 -2.40 -23.05 -1.73
CA PRO A 257 -3.74 -22.67 -2.15
C PRO A 257 -3.75 -22.03 -3.55
N GLY A 258 -3.59 -22.84 -4.61
CA GLY A 258 -3.64 -22.39 -6.00
C GLY A 258 -2.56 -21.35 -6.37
N THR A 259 -2.79 -20.57 -7.43
CA THR A 259 -1.79 -19.67 -8.05
C THR A 259 -1.21 -18.58 -7.13
N THR A 260 -1.90 -18.22 -6.04
CA THR A 260 -1.38 -17.26 -5.04
C THR A 260 -0.59 -17.90 -3.90
N GLY A 261 -0.62 -19.23 -3.80
CA GLY A 261 -0.08 -19.98 -2.67
C GLY A 261 1.44 -19.86 -2.53
N ALA A 262 2.18 -19.75 -3.64
CA ALA A 262 3.63 -19.53 -3.63
C ALA A 262 4.01 -18.29 -2.81
N ARG A 263 3.32 -17.16 -3.04
CA ARG A 263 3.56 -15.91 -2.28
C ARG A 263 3.09 -16.01 -0.83
N ALA A 264 2.04 -16.79 -0.56
CA ALA A 264 1.61 -17.02 0.82
C ALA A 264 2.69 -17.74 1.62
N LEU A 265 3.29 -18.79 1.05
CA LEU A 265 4.38 -19.53 1.70
C LEU A 265 5.61 -18.64 1.95
N LEU A 266 6.01 -17.85 0.97
CA LEU A 266 7.13 -16.91 1.13
C LEU A 266 6.88 -15.87 2.23
N ARG A 267 5.65 -15.40 2.41
CA ARG A 267 5.29 -14.49 3.51
C ARG A 267 5.37 -15.15 4.88
N GLU A 268 5.00 -16.43 5.01
CA GLU A 268 5.16 -17.16 6.28
C GLU A 268 6.61 -17.14 6.76
N PHE A 269 7.55 -17.22 5.82
CA PHE A 269 8.97 -17.17 6.09
C PHE A 269 9.49 -15.75 6.40
N GLU A 270 8.93 -14.72 5.76
CA GLU A 270 9.19 -13.32 6.11
C GLU A 270 8.73 -12.99 7.54
N HIS A 271 7.66 -13.64 8.00
CA HIS A 271 7.13 -13.52 9.36
C HIS A 271 7.86 -14.38 10.40
N GLY A 272 8.98 -15.01 10.03
CA GLY A 272 9.88 -15.70 10.96
C GLY A 272 9.68 -17.20 11.07
N THR A 273 8.72 -17.79 10.36
CA THR A 273 8.66 -19.26 10.24
C THR A 273 9.88 -19.72 9.44
N ARG A 274 10.62 -20.72 9.92
CA ARG A 274 11.70 -21.34 9.15
C ARG A 274 11.43 -22.84 9.03
N PRO A 275 11.62 -23.44 7.84
CA PRO A 275 11.44 -24.87 7.70
C PRO A 275 12.57 -25.61 8.43
N ALA A 276 12.20 -26.61 9.23
CA ALA A 276 13.13 -27.47 9.96
C ALA A 276 13.95 -28.37 9.02
N GLN A 277 13.44 -28.62 7.82
CA GLN A 277 14.05 -29.48 6.80
C GLN A 277 14.09 -28.77 5.45
N PRO A 278 14.99 -29.16 4.53
CA PRO A 278 15.02 -28.63 3.17
C PRO A 278 13.68 -28.77 2.45
N LEU A 279 13.39 -27.83 1.57
CA LEU A 279 12.18 -27.87 0.74
C LEU A 279 12.44 -28.57 -0.59
N ILE A 280 11.44 -29.23 -1.14
CA ILE A 280 11.47 -29.81 -2.49
C ILE A 280 10.33 -29.18 -3.29
N LEU A 281 10.67 -28.47 -4.35
CA LEU A 281 9.68 -27.86 -5.25
C LEU A 281 9.24 -28.89 -6.28
N ALA A 282 8.01 -29.40 -6.13
CA ALA A 282 7.40 -30.39 -7.00
C ALA A 282 5.95 -29.98 -7.34
N LEU A 283 5.83 -28.87 -8.07
CA LEU A 283 4.57 -28.33 -8.56
C LEU A 283 4.14 -29.03 -9.86
N ASP A 284 2.92 -28.72 -10.32
CA ASP A 284 2.33 -29.30 -11.53
C ASP A 284 3.22 -29.09 -12.77
N ASN A 285 3.25 -30.08 -13.66
CA ASN A 285 3.97 -30.05 -14.93
C ASN A 285 3.17 -29.28 -16.00
N ASP A 286 2.76 -28.05 -15.69
CA ASP A 286 2.11 -27.11 -16.60
C ASP A 286 2.67 -25.68 -16.46
N GLY A 287 2.19 -24.75 -17.30
CA GLY A 287 2.65 -23.36 -17.30
C GLY A 287 2.49 -22.66 -15.94
N PRO A 288 1.29 -22.66 -15.34
CA PRO A 288 1.07 -22.12 -14.00
C PRO A 288 1.94 -22.75 -12.90
N GLY A 289 2.14 -24.08 -12.93
CA GLY A 289 3.03 -24.77 -12.01
C GLY A 289 4.50 -24.31 -12.16
N ALA A 290 4.97 -24.15 -13.40
CA ALA A 290 6.30 -23.60 -13.68
C ALA A 290 6.47 -22.16 -13.19
N ASP A 291 5.47 -21.30 -13.39
CA ASP A 291 5.47 -19.91 -12.90
C ASP A 291 5.52 -19.86 -11.36
N ALA A 292 4.71 -20.69 -10.69
CA ALA A 292 4.70 -20.78 -9.24
C ALA A 292 6.03 -21.32 -8.69
N ALA A 293 6.67 -22.26 -9.40
CA ALA A 293 7.98 -22.79 -9.04
C ALA A 293 9.03 -21.69 -9.16
N ALA A 294 9.05 -20.92 -10.25
CA ALA A 294 9.97 -19.79 -10.44
C ALA A 294 9.82 -18.73 -9.33
N ILE A 295 8.58 -18.42 -8.92
CA ILE A 295 8.31 -17.51 -7.80
C ILE A 295 8.90 -18.05 -6.50
N LEU A 296 8.71 -19.34 -6.20
CA LEU A 296 9.26 -19.98 -5.00
C LEU A 296 10.77 -20.04 -5.06
N GLU A 297 11.37 -20.44 -6.18
CA GLU A 297 12.83 -20.49 -6.36
C GLU A 297 13.45 -19.13 -6.06
N ALA A 298 12.94 -18.06 -6.68
CA ALA A 298 13.41 -16.70 -6.45
C ALA A 298 13.26 -16.27 -4.97
N GLY A 299 12.10 -16.54 -4.37
CA GLY A 299 11.82 -16.15 -2.99
C GLY A 299 12.62 -16.95 -1.95
N LEU A 300 12.75 -18.26 -2.12
CA LEU A 300 13.52 -19.14 -1.23
C LEU A 300 15.00 -18.82 -1.31
N LYS A 301 15.52 -18.58 -2.53
CA LYS A 301 16.90 -18.14 -2.77
C LYS A 301 17.17 -16.80 -2.09
N ARG A 302 16.24 -15.84 -2.22
CA ARG A 302 16.30 -14.54 -1.51
C ARG A 302 16.32 -14.68 0.01
N GLN A 303 15.61 -15.67 0.54
CA GLN A 303 15.44 -15.86 1.98
C GLN A 303 16.45 -16.84 2.59
N GLY A 304 17.40 -17.36 1.80
CA GLY A 304 18.42 -18.31 2.25
C GLY A 304 17.85 -19.67 2.68
N ILE A 305 16.68 -20.07 2.18
CA ILE A 305 16.05 -21.34 2.54
C ILE A 305 16.56 -22.42 1.59
N ARG A 306 17.07 -23.53 2.15
CA ARG A 306 17.54 -24.68 1.38
C ARG A 306 16.39 -25.32 0.62
N TYR A 307 16.55 -25.48 -0.69
CA TYR A 307 15.58 -26.16 -1.53
C TYR A 307 16.21 -26.96 -2.67
N LEU A 308 15.46 -27.93 -3.18
CA LEU A 308 15.74 -28.69 -4.40
C LEU A 308 14.52 -28.60 -5.33
N LYS A 309 14.72 -28.47 -6.63
CA LYS A 309 13.64 -28.66 -7.61
C LYS A 309 13.63 -30.11 -8.08
N ALA A 310 12.49 -30.77 -8.06
CA ALA A 310 12.35 -32.15 -8.50
C ALA A 310 11.03 -32.39 -9.22
N ASN A 311 11.08 -33.07 -10.37
CA ASN A 311 9.87 -33.59 -11.00
C ASN A 311 9.58 -35.00 -10.45
N ILE A 312 8.67 -35.08 -9.47
CA ILE A 312 8.22 -36.36 -8.89
C ILE A 312 7.07 -37.00 -9.68
N ALA A 313 6.40 -36.23 -10.54
CA ALA A 313 5.26 -36.70 -11.32
C ALA A 313 5.67 -37.39 -12.63
N GLY A 314 6.95 -37.30 -13.02
CA GLY A 314 7.45 -37.87 -14.28
C GLY A 314 6.77 -37.21 -15.48
N ASP A 315 6.20 -38.02 -16.37
CA ASP A 315 5.40 -37.56 -17.51
C ASP A 315 3.94 -37.22 -17.12
N GLY A 316 3.55 -37.48 -15.88
CA GLY A 316 2.25 -37.12 -15.34
C GLY A 316 2.12 -35.62 -15.12
N LYS A 317 0.87 -35.13 -15.10
CA LYS A 317 0.57 -33.72 -14.84
C LYS A 317 0.92 -33.30 -13.40
N ASP A 318 0.49 -34.10 -12.43
CA ASP A 318 0.58 -33.79 -11.01
C ASP A 318 0.87 -35.05 -10.17
N ALA A 319 1.15 -34.87 -8.88
CA ALA A 319 1.50 -35.98 -8.00
C ALA A 319 0.33 -36.97 -7.81
N ASN A 320 -0.93 -36.50 -7.88
CA ASN A 320 -2.08 -37.39 -7.78
C ASN A 320 -2.20 -38.30 -9.00
N GLN A 321 -1.97 -37.78 -10.20
CA GLN A 321 -1.96 -38.58 -11.42
C GLN A 321 -0.82 -39.61 -11.38
N ALA A 322 0.37 -39.22 -10.92
CA ALA A 322 1.49 -40.15 -10.76
C ALA A 322 1.16 -41.28 -9.78
N LEU A 323 0.54 -40.96 -8.63
CA LEU A 323 0.11 -41.94 -7.63
C LEU A 323 -0.87 -42.97 -8.21
N LEU A 324 -1.84 -42.50 -9.01
CA LEU A 324 -2.86 -43.35 -9.62
C LEU A 324 -2.32 -44.19 -10.78
N THR A 325 -1.28 -43.72 -11.45
CA THR A 325 -0.67 -44.41 -12.59
C THR A 325 0.29 -45.50 -12.11
N ASP A 326 1.24 -45.15 -11.24
CA ASP A 326 2.22 -46.07 -10.68
C ASP A 326 2.71 -45.56 -9.32
N ARG A 327 2.14 -46.12 -8.25
CA ARG A 327 2.51 -45.78 -6.87
C ARG A 327 3.98 -46.10 -6.58
N ALA A 328 4.52 -47.21 -7.12
CA ALA A 328 5.90 -47.60 -6.84
C ALA A 328 6.87 -46.58 -7.45
N LEU A 329 6.62 -46.16 -8.68
CA LEU A 329 7.43 -45.15 -9.35
C LEU A 329 7.39 -43.79 -8.65
N LEU A 330 6.22 -43.34 -8.20
CA LEU A 330 6.11 -42.11 -7.40
C LEU A 330 6.88 -42.23 -6.07
N THR A 331 6.77 -43.37 -5.38
CA THR A 331 7.52 -43.62 -4.15
C THR A 331 9.03 -43.56 -4.39
N GLU A 332 9.53 -44.19 -5.45
CA GLU A 332 10.95 -44.13 -5.82
C GLU A 332 11.40 -42.69 -6.13
N ALA A 333 10.59 -41.93 -6.87
CA ALA A 333 10.89 -40.53 -7.20
C ALA A 333 10.94 -39.63 -5.95
N ILE A 334 10.00 -39.81 -5.02
CA ILE A 334 9.98 -39.11 -3.72
C ILE A 334 11.20 -39.48 -2.90
N GLN A 335 11.56 -40.76 -2.80
CA GLN A 335 12.73 -41.22 -2.05
C GLN A 335 14.02 -40.62 -2.63
N ALA A 336 14.17 -40.62 -3.95
CA ALA A 336 15.31 -40.02 -4.62
C ALA A 336 15.41 -38.51 -4.36
N ALA A 337 14.30 -37.77 -4.53
CA ALA A 337 14.25 -36.33 -4.28
C ALA A 337 14.53 -35.99 -2.81
N THR A 338 13.99 -36.78 -1.88
CA THR A 338 14.20 -36.62 -0.44
C THR A 338 15.65 -36.88 -0.05
N ALA A 339 16.27 -37.95 -0.58
CA ALA A 339 17.68 -38.23 -0.34
C ALA A 339 18.60 -37.13 -0.87
N ALA A 340 18.32 -36.62 -2.08
CA ALA A 340 19.07 -35.52 -2.68
C ALA A 340 18.93 -34.22 -1.86
N ALA A 341 17.70 -33.87 -1.45
CA ALA A 341 17.44 -32.68 -0.67
C ALA A 341 18.07 -32.73 0.73
N ALA A 342 18.09 -33.91 1.37
CA ALA A 342 18.73 -34.10 2.67
C ALA A 342 20.26 -33.89 2.63
N GLN A 343 20.88 -34.14 1.47
CA GLN A 343 22.32 -33.95 1.26
C GLN A 343 22.70 -32.52 0.83
N LEU A 344 21.73 -31.60 0.71
CA LEU A 344 22.02 -30.21 0.39
C LEU A 344 22.96 -29.62 1.48
N PRO A 345 24.16 -29.14 1.10
CA PRO A 345 25.13 -28.55 2.02
C PRO A 345 24.47 -27.49 2.89
N GLU A 346 24.83 -27.45 4.18
CA GLU A 346 24.40 -26.39 5.08
C GLU A 346 24.84 -24.99 4.58
N THR A 347 25.89 -24.94 3.74
CA THR A 347 26.48 -23.73 3.15
C THR A 347 26.04 -23.43 1.71
N GLN A 348 25.00 -24.08 1.18
CA GLN A 348 24.58 -23.90 -0.23
C GLN A 348 23.68 -22.68 -0.48
N ALA A 349 24.03 -21.53 0.11
CA ALA A 349 23.55 -20.23 -0.34
C ALA A 349 24.72 -19.46 -0.95
N THR A 350 25.25 -19.92 -2.09
CA THR A 350 26.08 -19.15 -3.07
C THR A 350 26.83 -20.10 -4.02
N ALA A 351 26.13 -20.74 -4.95
CA ALA A 351 26.72 -21.25 -6.19
C ALA A 351 25.58 -21.69 -7.10
N ASP A 352 24.97 -20.73 -7.80
CA ASP A 352 24.60 -20.87 -9.22
C ASP A 352 23.79 -19.64 -9.65
N THR A 353 24.40 -18.93 -10.60
CA THR A 353 23.85 -17.97 -11.57
C THR A 353 23.03 -16.77 -11.03
N MET A 354 23.61 -15.59 -11.28
CA MET A 354 23.01 -14.55 -12.13
C MET A 354 21.48 -14.43 -12.04
N ASP A 355 20.99 -13.64 -11.09
CA ASP A 355 19.90 -12.70 -11.35
C ASP A 355 19.93 -11.60 -10.29
N THR A 356 20.23 -10.40 -10.76
CA THR A 356 20.37 -9.15 -10.02
C THR A 356 18.98 -8.59 -9.73
N SER A 357 18.40 -8.85 -8.56
CA SER A 357 17.54 -7.87 -7.89
C SER A 357 17.19 -8.23 -6.43
N ALA A 358 17.70 -7.38 -5.54
CA ALA A 358 17.18 -7.09 -4.20
C ALA A 358 17.12 -8.26 -3.18
N THR A 359 18.22 -8.47 -2.47
CA THR A 359 18.18 -8.82 -1.04
C THR A 359 18.55 -7.58 -0.21
N LYS A 360 17.62 -7.20 0.67
CA LYS A 360 17.82 -6.24 1.76
C LYS A 360 18.63 -6.91 2.85
N ASP A 361 19.57 -6.15 3.39
CA ASP A 361 20.46 -6.43 4.52
C ASP A 361 19.94 -7.51 5.48
N THR A 362 20.57 -8.70 5.45
CA THR A 362 20.34 -9.74 6.45
C THR A 362 21.18 -9.40 7.68
N PRO A 363 20.64 -9.40 8.91
CA PRO A 363 21.45 -9.27 10.12
C PRO A 363 22.44 -10.44 10.22
N GLY A 364 23.68 -10.23 9.77
CA GLY A 364 24.71 -11.26 9.67
C GLY A 364 25.80 -10.96 8.64
N ASP A 365 25.48 -10.20 7.59
CA ASP A 365 26.46 -9.84 6.55
C ASP A 365 27.43 -8.78 7.11
N THR A 366 28.69 -9.15 7.27
CA THR A 366 29.75 -8.20 7.58
C THR A 366 29.98 -7.28 6.36
N ILE A 367 30.46 -6.06 6.59
CA ILE A 367 30.84 -5.15 5.49
C ILE A 367 31.86 -5.82 4.54
N ILE A 368 32.71 -6.72 5.05
CA ILE A 368 33.68 -7.45 4.23
C ILE A 368 32.98 -8.37 3.23
N GLU A 369 31.95 -9.10 3.64
CA GLU A 369 31.16 -9.97 2.75
C GLU A 369 30.37 -9.15 1.73
N TYR A 370 29.81 -8.01 2.15
CA TYR A 370 29.18 -7.06 1.22
C TYR A 370 30.16 -6.54 0.16
N LEU A 371 31.36 -6.10 0.58
CA LEU A 371 32.41 -5.60 -0.31
C LEU A 371 32.92 -6.66 -1.28
N ALA A 372 33.03 -7.91 -0.82
CA ALA A 372 33.50 -9.03 -1.64
C ALA A 372 32.43 -9.56 -2.62
N GLY A 373 31.15 -9.41 -2.28
CA GLY A 373 30.03 -9.90 -3.09
C GLY A 373 29.32 -8.79 -3.88
N LYS A 374 28.47 -8.02 -3.19
CA LYS A 374 27.42 -7.19 -3.80
C LYS A 374 27.87 -5.75 -4.13
N PHE A 375 28.92 -5.25 -3.51
CA PHE A 375 29.32 -3.85 -3.66
C PHE A 375 29.62 -3.44 -5.11
N ALA A 376 30.25 -4.33 -5.90
CA ALA A 376 30.52 -4.06 -7.31
C ALA A 376 29.23 -3.96 -8.15
N ASP A 377 28.26 -4.85 -7.88
CA ASP A 377 26.96 -4.85 -8.56
C ASP A 377 26.16 -3.60 -8.20
N ASP A 378 26.13 -3.23 -6.92
CA ASP A 378 25.48 -2.00 -6.46
C ASP A 378 26.12 -0.76 -7.11
N ILE A 379 27.45 -0.73 -7.30
CA ILE A 379 28.13 0.34 -8.03
C ILE A 379 27.64 0.40 -9.49
N GLU A 380 27.60 -0.71 -10.20
CA GLU A 380 27.17 -0.71 -11.61
C GLU A 380 25.68 -0.39 -11.75
N GLU A 381 24.83 -0.77 -10.79
CA GLU A 381 23.43 -0.34 -10.74
C GLU A 381 23.30 1.15 -10.41
N TYR A 382 24.18 1.69 -9.57
CA TYR A 382 24.13 3.09 -9.14
C TYR A 382 24.76 4.07 -10.16
N LYS A 383 25.71 3.61 -10.96
CA LYS A 383 26.49 4.42 -11.91
C LYS A 383 25.66 5.19 -12.94
N PRO A 384 24.59 4.64 -13.56
CA PRO A 384 23.75 5.39 -14.49
C PRO A 384 23.07 6.62 -13.88
N TYR A 385 22.83 6.67 -12.56
CA TYR A 385 22.18 7.82 -11.92
C TYR A 385 23.04 9.09 -11.96
N ARG A 386 24.37 8.95 -12.09
CA ARG A 386 25.29 10.09 -12.24
C ARG A 386 24.95 10.95 -13.45
N ASP A 387 24.46 10.33 -14.52
CA ASP A 387 24.18 10.97 -15.79
C ASP A 387 22.71 11.41 -15.92
N LYS A 388 21.85 11.10 -14.93
CA LYS A 388 20.46 11.59 -14.89
C LYS A 388 20.42 13.05 -14.48
N LYS A 389 20.07 13.92 -15.43
CA LYS A 389 20.10 15.37 -15.27
C LYS A 389 18.70 15.96 -15.26
N THR A 390 18.49 16.95 -14.39
CA THR A 390 17.24 17.70 -14.28
C THR A 390 16.88 18.43 -15.58
N GLY A 391 17.88 18.74 -16.42
CA GLY A 391 17.74 19.55 -17.63
C GLY A 391 17.92 21.05 -17.37
N PHE A 392 18.30 21.39 -16.14
CA PHE A 392 18.66 22.73 -15.70
C PHE A 392 20.16 22.67 -15.33
N ALA A 393 21.02 23.25 -16.16
CA ALA A 393 22.46 23.02 -16.10
C ALA A 393 23.09 23.55 -14.80
N ALA A 394 22.66 24.72 -14.32
CA ALA A 394 23.15 25.29 -13.06
C ALA A 394 22.66 24.44 -11.87
N LEU A 395 21.40 24.00 -11.89
CA LEU A 395 20.87 23.07 -10.91
C LEU A 395 21.61 21.74 -10.91
N ASP A 396 21.88 21.16 -12.08
CA ASP A 396 22.60 19.89 -12.22
C ASP A 396 24.04 19.99 -11.70
N HIS A 397 24.70 21.12 -11.91
CA HIS A 397 26.03 21.39 -11.40
C HIS A 397 26.05 21.47 -9.86
N LYS A 398 25.08 22.15 -9.24
CA LYS A 398 25.00 22.29 -7.78
C LYS A 398 24.43 21.04 -7.08
N ALA A 399 23.39 20.45 -7.65
CA ALA A 399 22.67 19.30 -7.11
C ALA A 399 23.44 17.98 -7.31
N GLY A 400 24.25 17.88 -8.36
CA GLY A 400 24.95 16.66 -8.77
C GLY A 400 24.14 15.76 -9.71
N GLY A 401 22.93 16.18 -10.12
CA GLY A 401 21.96 15.39 -10.88
C GLY A 401 20.85 14.81 -10.01
N VAL A 402 20.21 13.74 -10.48
CA VAL A 402 19.05 13.12 -9.83
C VAL A 402 19.36 11.66 -9.47
N TYR A 403 19.37 11.38 -8.16
CA TYR A 403 19.73 10.06 -7.60
C TYR A 403 18.52 9.34 -6.99
N PRO A 404 18.63 8.03 -6.70
CA PRO A 404 17.62 7.31 -5.94
C PRO A 404 17.44 7.92 -4.55
N GLY A 405 16.21 8.32 -4.23
CA GLY A 405 15.91 9.07 -3.01
C GLY A 405 14.58 9.80 -3.05
N LEU A 406 14.20 10.35 -1.90
CA LEU A 406 13.01 11.19 -1.76
C LEU A 406 13.38 12.67 -1.90
N TYR A 407 12.85 13.31 -2.94
CA TYR A 407 12.96 14.74 -3.20
C TYR A 407 11.64 15.41 -2.82
N VAL A 408 11.70 16.52 -2.10
CA VAL A 408 10.52 17.31 -1.72
C VAL A 408 10.61 18.69 -2.35
N ILE A 409 9.55 19.11 -3.03
CA ILE A 409 9.40 20.46 -3.59
C ILE A 409 8.30 21.19 -2.83
N GLY A 410 8.70 22.11 -1.97
CA GLY A 410 7.81 23.02 -1.24
C GLY A 410 7.60 24.33 -1.99
N ALA A 411 6.36 24.79 -2.13
CA ALA A 411 6.11 26.15 -2.61
C ALA A 411 4.76 26.70 -2.14
N ALA A 412 4.63 28.03 -2.15
CA ALA A 412 3.33 28.67 -2.01
C ALA A 412 2.46 28.46 -3.27
N PRO A 413 1.12 28.52 -3.14
CA PRO A 413 0.23 28.48 -4.29
C PRO A 413 0.56 29.54 -5.34
N SER A 414 0.39 29.16 -6.61
CA SER A 414 0.59 30.00 -7.79
C SER A 414 2.04 30.46 -8.04
N VAL A 415 3.04 29.92 -7.33
CA VAL A 415 4.46 30.16 -7.61
C VAL A 415 4.92 29.39 -8.85
N GLY A 416 4.46 28.15 -9.02
CA GLY A 416 4.77 27.33 -10.19
C GLY A 416 5.20 25.89 -9.90
N LYS A 417 5.05 25.37 -8.67
CA LYS A 417 5.49 24.03 -8.24
C LYS A 417 5.16 22.88 -9.21
N THR A 418 3.90 22.80 -9.64
CA THR A 418 3.42 21.76 -10.58
C THR A 418 4.07 21.93 -11.94
N THR A 419 4.19 23.17 -12.43
CA THR A 419 4.81 23.46 -13.74
C THR A 419 6.31 23.16 -13.71
N PHE A 420 7.00 23.50 -12.62
CA PHE A 420 8.41 23.17 -12.43
C PHE A 420 8.64 21.65 -12.40
N ALA A 421 7.86 20.91 -11.60
CA ALA A 421 7.94 19.45 -11.53
C ALA A 421 7.58 18.77 -12.87
N LEU A 422 6.59 19.29 -13.60
CA LEU A 422 6.23 18.80 -14.93
C LEU A 422 7.35 19.08 -15.95
N GLN A 423 8.01 20.24 -15.89
CA GLN A 423 9.13 20.52 -16.77
C GLN A 423 10.33 19.62 -16.49
N LEU A 424 10.63 19.34 -15.21
CA LEU A 424 11.61 18.32 -14.83
C LEU A 424 11.25 16.95 -15.41
N ALA A 425 9.98 16.54 -15.31
CA ALA A 425 9.46 15.29 -15.86
C ALA A 425 9.74 15.17 -17.36
N ASP A 426 9.36 16.20 -18.11
CA ASP A 426 9.54 16.24 -19.57
C ASP A 426 11.02 16.23 -19.96
N GLN A 427 11.87 16.98 -19.24
CA GLN A 427 13.30 17.04 -19.51
C GLN A 427 14.01 15.72 -19.22
N LEU A 428 13.65 15.01 -18.15
CA LEU A 428 14.15 13.68 -17.84
C LEU A 428 13.65 12.65 -18.86
N ALA A 429 12.37 12.72 -19.25
CA ALA A 429 11.81 11.84 -20.26
C ALA A 429 12.44 12.03 -21.64
N ALA A 430 12.74 13.26 -22.03
CA ALA A 430 13.46 13.57 -23.27
C ALA A 430 14.89 12.99 -23.29
N GLN A 431 15.51 12.78 -22.12
CA GLN A 431 16.81 12.12 -21.98
C GLN A 431 16.72 10.58 -21.99
N GLY A 432 15.51 10.01 -22.00
CA GLY A 432 15.27 8.58 -22.08
C GLY A 432 14.78 7.92 -20.79
N ASP A 433 14.62 8.68 -19.69
CA ASP A 433 14.08 8.15 -18.44
C ASP A 433 12.56 7.96 -18.52
N HIS A 434 12.06 6.94 -17.81
CA HIS A 434 10.62 6.75 -17.66
C HIS A 434 10.12 7.57 -16.47
N VAL A 435 8.98 8.23 -16.61
CA VAL A 435 8.35 9.03 -15.55
C VAL A 435 6.92 8.57 -15.30
N LEU A 436 6.59 8.34 -14.03
CA LEU A 436 5.25 8.02 -13.56
C LEU A 436 4.72 9.19 -12.72
N TYR A 437 3.80 9.98 -13.30
CA TYR A 437 3.30 11.21 -12.70
C TYR A 437 1.92 10.98 -12.09
N PHE A 438 1.83 10.94 -10.76
CA PHE A 438 0.57 10.91 -10.02
C PHE A 438 0.05 12.32 -9.80
N SER A 439 -0.93 12.72 -10.61
CA SER A 439 -1.58 14.03 -10.54
C SER A 439 -2.91 13.90 -9.82
N LEU A 440 -3.00 14.46 -8.61
CA LEU A 440 -4.17 14.36 -7.73
C LEU A 440 -5.11 15.56 -7.86
N GLU A 441 -4.62 16.69 -8.39
CA GLU A 441 -5.44 17.89 -8.64
C GLU A 441 -5.75 18.11 -10.12
N GLN A 442 -4.74 17.98 -10.98
CA GLN A 442 -4.86 18.32 -12.40
C GLN A 442 -5.10 17.08 -13.25
N SER A 443 -5.92 17.20 -14.27
CA SER A 443 -6.17 16.14 -15.25
C SER A 443 -4.96 15.94 -16.17
N LYS A 444 -4.89 14.76 -16.83
CA LYS A 444 -3.88 14.49 -17.87
C LYS A 444 -3.94 15.52 -19.00
N PHE A 445 -5.14 15.95 -19.35
CA PHE A 445 -5.38 16.95 -20.40
C PHE A 445 -4.77 18.31 -20.04
N GLU A 446 -4.89 18.74 -18.79
CA GLU A 446 -4.27 19.97 -18.31
C GLU A 446 -2.75 19.91 -18.35
N LEU A 447 -2.15 18.82 -17.85
CA LEU A 447 -0.69 18.65 -17.85
C LEU A 447 -0.13 18.57 -19.27
N ALA A 448 -0.73 17.76 -20.15
CA ALA A 448 -0.30 17.65 -21.54
C ALA A 448 -0.34 19.01 -22.26
N SER A 449 -1.40 19.78 -22.04
CA SER A 449 -1.52 21.11 -22.65
C SER A 449 -0.44 22.10 -22.17
N LYS A 450 0.02 21.97 -20.91
CA LYS A 450 1.14 22.76 -20.39
C LYS A 450 2.46 22.38 -21.05
N SER A 451 2.72 21.08 -21.23
CA SER A 451 3.91 20.59 -21.94
C SER A 451 3.94 21.08 -23.39
N LEU A 452 2.80 21.01 -24.10
CA LEU A 452 2.71 21.53 -25.46
C LEU A 452 2.92 23.05 -25.52
N ALA A 453 2.28 23.82 -24.63
CA ALA A 453 2.48 25.26 -24.54
C ALA A 453 3.96 25.62 -24.35
N ARG A 454 4.64 24.93 -23.43
CA ARG A 454 6.08 25.09 -23.20
C ARG A 454 6.91 24.81 -24.45
N ILE A 455 6.64 23.70 -25.14
CA ILE A 455 7.38 23.35 -26.37
C ILE A 455 7.16 24.40 -27.47
N THR A 456 5.95 24.94 -27.63
CA THR A 456 5.71 26.01 -28.60
C THR A 456 6.57 27.24 -28.30
N ALA A 457 6.65 27.65 -27.03
CA ALA A 457 7.47 28.80 -26.61
C ALA A 457 8.99 28.54 -26.71
N GLN A 458 9.44 27.32 -26.43
CA GLN A 458 10.84 26.92 -26.61
C GLN A 458 11.26 26.90 -28.09
N THR A 459 10.31 26.61 -28.98
CA THR A 459 10.58 26.56 -30.43
C THR A 459 10.58 27.96 -31.04
N ASP A 460 9.52 28.74 -30.78
CA ASP A 460 9.37 30.11 -31.25
C ASP A 460 8.32 30.86 -30.41
N GLU A 461 8.78 31.81 -29.59
CA GLU A 461 7.92 32.60 -28.72
C GLU A 461 6.85 33.39 -29.48
N THR A 462 7.11 33.80 -30.73
CA THR A 462 6.20 34.65 -31.50
C THR A 462 4.94 33.91 -31.98
N THR A 463 5.05 32.60 -32.15
CA THR A 463 3.95 31.72 -32.57
C THR A 463 3.43 30.85 -31.41
N ALA A 464 3.99 31.02 -30.22
CA ALA A 464 3.68 30.25 -29.04
C ALA A 464 2.21 30.38 -28.60
N LYS A 465 1.68 29.28 -28.08
CA LYS A 465 0.32 29.21 -27.53
C LYS A 465 0.35 28.93 -26.05
N THR A 466 -0.62 29.50 -25.34
CA THR A 466 -0.84 29.22 -23.93
C THR A 466 -1.54 27.88 -23.75
N ALA A 467 -1.37 27.26 -22.58
CA ALA A 467 -2.05 26.01 -22.28
C ALA A 467 -3.59 26.16 -22.31
N ILE A 468 -4.13 27.35 -22.02
CA ILE A 468 -5.58 27.59 -22.07
C ILE A 468 -6.09 27.73 -23.51
N GLU A 469 -5.34 28.40 -24.40
CA GLU A 469 -5.68 28.49 -25.83
C GLU A 469 -5.69 27.11 -26.48
N ILE A 470 -4.67 26.28 -26.20
CA ILE A 470 -4.60 24.89 -26.70
C ILE A 470 -5.82 24.10 -26.22
N ARG A 471 -6.17 24.17 -24.93
CA ARG A 471 -7.35 23.48 -24.39
C ARG A 471 -8.67 23.99 -24.96
N ALA A 472 -8.73 25.26 -25.34
CA ALA A 472 -9.88 25.86 -25.99
C ALA A 472 -10.01 25.47 -27.49
N GLY A 473 -9.06 24.69 -28.02
CA GLY A 473 -9.09 24.19 -29.39
C GLY A 473 -8.28 24.99 -30.39
N ASP A 474 -7.43 25.92 -29.94
CA ASP A 474 -6.52 26.68 -30.81
C ASP A 474 -5.31 25.83 -31.23
N ILE A 475 -5.55 24.89 -32.15
CA ILE A 475 -4.55 23.94 -32.67
C ILE A 475 -3.88 24.53 -33.91
N THR A 476 -2.87 25.38 -33.69
CA THR A 476 -2.08 25.99 -34.77
C THR A 476 -0.99 25.06 -35.30
N PRO A 477 -0.34 25.37 -36.43
CA PRO A 477 0.82 24.62 -36.91
C PRO A 477 1.94 24.49 -35.86
N ALA A 478 2.13 25.50 -35.01
CA ALA A 478 3.09 25.44 -33.90
C ALA A 478 2.70 24.39 -32.86
N VAL A 479 1.40 24.28 -32.52
CA VAL A 479 0.89 23.26 -31.58
C VAL A 479 1.02 21.85 -32.18
N ILE A 480 0.74 21.68 -33.47
CA ILE A 480 0.90 20.40 -34.16
C ILE A 480 2.38 19.98 -34.19
N ALA A 481 3.29 20.91 -34.46
CA ALA A 481 4.73 20.66 -34.39
C ALA A 481 5.17 20.30 -32.96
N ALA A 482 4.66 21.00 -31.95
CA ALA A 482 4.93 20.70 -30.55
C ALA A 482 4.42 19.32 -30.13
N GLU A 483 3.23 18.92 -30.59
CA GLU A 483 2.67 17.58 -30.35
C GLU A 483 3.55 16.49 -30.97
N LYS A 484 4.02 16.72 -32.20
CA LYS A 484 4.96 15.81 -32.87
C LYS A 484 6.26 15.68 -32.08
N THR A 485 6.89 16.80 -31.71
CA THR A 485 8.10 16.80 -30.87
C THR A 485 7.86 16.08 -29.55
N TYR A 486 6.73 16.33 -28.88
CA TYR A 486 6.38 15.67 -27.63
C TYR A 486 6.26 14.15 -27.81
N LYS A 487 5.56 13.67 -28.85
CA LYS A 487 5.43 12.22 -29.13
C LYS A 487 6.79 11.56 -29.37
N GLU A 488 7.67 12.20 -30.14
CA GLU A 488 8.97 11.64 -30.52
C GLU A 488 9.97 11.60 -29.36
N THR A 489 9.93 12.59 -28.45
CA THR A 489 10.95 12.78 -27.42
C THR A 489 10.48 12.35 -26.02
N ILE A 490 9.21 12.56 -25.68
CA ILE A 490 8.69 12.49 -24.30
C ILE A 490 7.57 11.45 -24.16
N GLY A 491 6.65 11.40 -25.13
CA GLY A 491 5.30 10.83 -24.97
C GLY A 491 5.26 9.38 -24.48
N ASP A 492 6.08 8.51 -25.03
CA ASP A 492 6.10 7.08 -24.67
C ASP A 492 6.72 6.80 -23.29
N ARG A 493 7.32 7.82 -22.66
CA ARG A 493 8.07 7.70 -21.40
C ARG A 493 7.38 8.38 -20.23
N VAL A 494 6.40 9.26 -20.45
CA VAL A 494 5.64 9.91 -19.37
C VAL A 494 4.25 9.29 -19.24
N SER A 495 4.01 8.63 -18.12
CA SER A 495 2.70 8.09 -17.76
C SER A 495 2.03 8.92 -16.67
N VAL A 496 1.04 9.73 -17.04
CA VAL A 496 0.23 10.47 -16.06
C VAL A 496 -0.88 9.59 -15.54
N ILE A 497 -1.01 9.50 -14.22
CA ILE A 497 -2.06 8.78 -13.50
C ILE A 497 -2.88 9.83 -12.73
N GLY A 498 -4.16 9.94 -13.07
CA GLY A 498 -5.10 10.77 -12.32
C GLY A 498 -5.49 10.09 -11.02
N GLY A 499 -5.41 10.82 -9.91
CA GLY A 499 -5.99 10.42 -8.64
C GLY A 499 -7.35 11.08 -8.42
N ASN A 500 -8.26 10.36 -7.76
CA ASN A 500 -9.37 10.98 -7.02
C ASN A 500 -8.91 11.22 -5.56
N PHE A 501 -9.71 11.95 -4.76
CA PHE A 501 -9.42 12.24 -3.35
C PHE A 501 -9.26 11.01 -2.42
N GLY A 502 -9.24 9.79 -2.96
CA GLY A 502 -9.04 8.53 -2.24
C GLY A 502 -7.69 7.84 -2.49
N MET A 503 -6.80 8.43 -3.29
CA MET A 503 -5.51 7.79 -3.62
C MET A 503 -4.59 7.73 -2.39
N THR A 504 -4.09 6.54 -2.07
CA THR A 504 -3.19 6.30 -0.93
C THR A 504 -1.74 6.11 -1.36
N ALA A 505 -0.79 6.20 -0.41
CA ALA A 505 0.61 5.83 -0.68
C ALA A 505 0.76 4.36 -1.13
N ALA A 506 -0.13 3.45 -0.66
CA ALA A 506 -0.15 2.06 -1.10
C ALA A 506 -0.50 1.95 -2.60
N ASP A 507 -1.52 2.68 -3.07
CA ASP A 507 -1.91 2.67 -4.48
C ASP A 507 -0.78 3.17 -5.39
N ILE A 508 -0.03 4.17 -4.95
CA ILE A 508 1.14 4.69 -5.66
C ILE A 508 2.22 3.61 -5.76
N ILE A 509 2.52 2.94 -4.64
CA ILE A 509 3.51 1.85 -4.58
C ILE A 509 3.10 0.70 -5.50
N ASP A 510 1.85 0.26 -5.42
CA ASP A 510 1.34 -0.86 -6.21
C ASP A 510 1.37 -0.56 -7.71
N ARG A 511 0.92 0.64 -8.11
CA ARG A 511 0.94 1.07 -9.52
C ARG A 511 2.36 1.27 -10.03
N THR A 512 3.28 1.75 -9.20
CA THR A 512 4.69 1.86 -9.56
C THR A 512 5.32 0.48 -9.72
N GLY A 513 5.06 -0.44 -8.79
CA GLY A 513 5.52 -1.83 -8.88
C GLY A 513 4.98 -2.55 -10.11
N GLN A 514 3.70 -2.33 -10.46
CA GLN A 514 3.12 -2.85 -11.70
C GLN A 514 3.79 -2.26 -12.94
N TYR A 515 4.03 -0.95 -12.97
CA TYR A 515 4.74 -0.29 -14.07
C TYR A 515 6.15 -0.89 -14.27
N ILE A 516 6.90 -1.12 -13.19
CA ILE A 516 8.23 -1.72 -13.25
C ILE A 516 8.16 -3.13 -13.85
N LYS A 517 7.16 -3.94 -13.45
CA LYS A 517 6.97 -5.29 -14.02
C LYS A 517 6.60 -5.25 -15.50
N ASP A 518 5.71 -4.35 -15.90
CA ASP A 518 5.21 -4.28 -17.27
C ASP A 518 6.26 -3.70 -18.24
N ARG A 519 7.03 -2.71 -17.78
CA ARG A 519 7.98 -1.97 -18.61
C ARG A 519 9.42 -2.41 -18.43
N GLN A 520 9.74 -3.22 -17.41
CA GLN A 520 11.09 -3.65 -17.05
C GLN A 520 12.05 -2.45 -16.90
N ARG A 521 11.53 -1.35 -16.34
CA ARG A 521 12.24 -0.08 -16.14
C ARG A 521 11.81 0.56 -14.84
N LYS A 522 12.77 1.08 -14.06
CA LYS A 522 12.53 1.87 -12.85
C LYS A 522 12.15 3.31 -13.24
N PRO A 523 10.90 3.74 -13.03
CA PRO A 523 10.51 5.11 -13.36
C PRO A 523 10.96 6.09 -12.27
N ILE A 524 11.10 7.35 -12.65
CA ILE A 524 11.06 8.48 -11.73
C ILE A 524 9.59 8.70 -11.38
N VAL A 525 9.26 8.71 -10.10
CA VAL A 525 7.87 8.89 -9.63
C VAL A 525 7.67 10.34 -9.20
N ILE A 526 6.61 10.98 -9.68
CA ILE A 526 6.24 12.34 -9.25
C ILE A 526 4.86 12.28 -8.61
N ILE A 527 4.70 12.90 -7.43
CA ILE A 527 3.43 12.92 -6.68
C ILE A 527 3.01 14.37 -6.44
N ASP A 528 1.92 14.80 -7.08
CA ASP A 528 1.37 16.17 -7.00
C ASP A 528 -0.08 16.15 -6.47
N TYR A 529 -0.33 16.41 -5.19
CA TYR A 529 0.62 16.71 -4.10
C TYR A 529 0.31 15.92 -2.82
N LEU A 530 1.32 15.83 -1.95
CA LEU A 530 1.36 14.95 -0.76
C LEU A 530 0.14 15.04 0.15
N GLN A 531 -0.31 16.25 0.48
CA GLN A 531 -1.40 16.48 1.44
C GLN A 531 -2.79 16.05 0.93
N ILE A 532 -2.94 15.60 -0.33
CA ILE A 532 -4.18 14.99 -0.83
C ILE A 532 -4.21 13.47 -0.59
N LEU A 533 -3.07 12.84 -0.31
CA LEU A 533 -3.03 11.40 -0.11
C LEU A 533 -3.91 10.99 1.07
N ALA A 534 -4.80 10.05 0.81
CA ALA A 534 -5.69 9.51 1.82
C ALA A 534 -4.93 8.60 2.80
N GLY A 535 -5.39 8.58 4.04
CA GLY A 535 -4.90 7.66 5.06
C GLY A 535 -5.42 6.24 4.90
N THR A 536 -4.60 5.29 5.34
CA THR A 536 -4.97 3.88 5.42
C THR A 536 -5.97 3.63 6.57
N VAL A 537 -5.95 4.49 7.60
CA VAL A 537 -6.86 4.46 8.75
C VAL A 537 -7.98 5.50 8.61
N LYS A 538 -9.23 5.09 8.82
CA LYS A 538 -10.38 6.01 8.88
C LYS A 538 -10.19 6.97 10.07
N HIS A 539 -10.26 8.28 9.80
CA HIS A 539 -10.12 9.40 10.75
C HIS A 539 -8.69 9.88 11.08
N GLN A 540 -7.66 9.37 10.40
CA GLN A 540 -6.33 9.97 10.48
C GLN A 540 -6.28 11.23 9.60
N ALA A 541 -5.98 12.38 10.19
CA ALA A 541 -5.92 13.67 9.48
C ALA A 541 -4.79 14.53 10.04
N GLY A 542 -4.25 15.41 9.20
CA GLY A 542 -3.19 16.35 9.61
C GLY A 542 -1.79 15.75 9.51
N ARG A 543 -0.95 16.06 10.49
CA ARG A 543 0.50 15.79 10.51
C ARG A 543 0.87 14.31 10.44
N GLU A 544 0.26 13.49 11.29
CA GLU A 544 0.61 12.07 11.44
C GLU A 544 0.41 11.28 10.15
N LEU A 545 -0.65 11.59 9.40
CA LEU A 545 -0.90 10.99 8.08
C LEU A 545 0.20 11.33 7.07
N ILE A 546 0.64 12.59 7.06
CA ILE A 546 1.68 13.06 6.16
C ILE A 546 3.01 12.38 6.50
N ASP A 547 3.34 12.29 7.79
CA ASP A 547 4.56 11.63 8.27
C ASP A 547 4.55 10.12 7.92
N GLU A 548 3.42 9.43 8.09
CA GLU A 548 3.27 8.02 7.67
C GLU A 548 3.47 7.85 6.16
N ASN A 549 2.78 8.66 5.35
CA ASN A 549 2.86 8.59 3.89
C ASN A 549 4.29 8.85 3.40
N VAL A 550 4.96 9.87 3.95
CA VAL A 550 6.35 10.20 3.59
C VAL A 550 7.31 9.10 4.00
N THR A 551 7.17 8.56 5.22
CA THR A 551 8.00 7.45 5.70
C THR A 551 7.86 6.23 4.80
N ARG A 552 6.61 5.87 4.46
CA ARG A 552 6.33 4.73 3.59
C ARG A 552 6.88 4.92 2.17
N ILE A 553 6.75 6.12 1.61
CA ILE A 553 7.33 6.47 0.31
C ILE A 553 8.86 6.40 0.38
N ARG A 554 9.49 6.95 1.43
CA ARG A 554 10.95 6.94 1.58
C ARG A 554 11.51 5.54 1.75
N GLN A 555 10.81 4.69 2.49
CA GLN A 555 11.12 3.28 2.58
C GLN A 555 11.09 2.70 1.15
N TYR A 556 9.96 2.82 0.44
CA TYR A 556 9.84 2.32 -0.93
C TYR A 556 10.95 2.81 -1.89
N CYS A 557 11.40 4.07 -1.76
CA CYS A 557 12.54 4.61 -2.50
C CYS A 557 13.82 3.78 -2.26
N GLY A 558 14.18 3.54 -1.00
CA GLY A 558 15.39 2.82 -0.63
C GLY A 558 15.35 1.35 -1.04
N GLU A 559 14.19 0.71 -0.90
CA GLU A 559 14.02 -0.71 -1.20
C GLU A 559 14.12 -1.03 -2.70
N ASN A 560 13.81 -0.06 -3.56
CA ASN A 560 13.74 -0.25 -5.02
C ASN A 560 14.74 0.64 -5.77
N GLN A 561 15.55 1.41 -5.06
CA GLN A 561 16.41 2.48 -5.61
C GLN A 561 15.64 3.37 -6.60
N LEU A 562 14.48 3.87 -6.17
CA LEU A 562 13.66 4.78 -6.98
C LEU A 562 13.94 6.23 -6.63
N THR A 563 13.90 7.10 -7.63
CA THR A 563 13.77 8.54 -7.44
C THR A 563 12.29 8.88 -7.31
N VAL A 564 11.89 9.47 -6.18
CA VAL A 564 10.53 9.95 -5.97
C VAL A 564 10.56 11.44 -5.66
N ILE A 565 9.83 12.23 -6.44
CA ILE A 565 9.66 13.67 -6.25
C ILE A 565 8.25 13.93 -5.73
N VAL A 566 8.15 14.54 -4.56
CA VAL A 566 6.88 14.85 -3.92
C VAL A 566 6.71 16.36 -3.83
N ILE A 567 5.55 16.84 -4.28
CA ILE A 567 5.18 18.24 -4.12
C ILE A 567 4.47 18.41 -2.78
N SER A 568 4.84 19.46 -2.05
CA SER A 568 4.26 19.83 -0.77
C SER A 568 3.83 21.29 -0.76
N SER A 569 2.67 21.59 -0.19
CA SER A 569 2.29 22.98 0.10
C SER A 569 3.08 23.51 1.29
N VAL A 570 3.44 24.80 1.26
CA VAL A 570 3.94 25.53 2.44
C VAL A 570 2.82 26.07 3.31
N ASN A 571 3.14 26.37 4.57
CA ASN A 571 2.25 27.02 5.52
C ASN A 571 1.90 28.45 5.08
N ARG A 572 0.65 28.86 5.29
CA ARG A 572 0.18 30.21 4.90
C ARG A 572 0.94 31.34 5.59
N SER A 573 1.38 31.11 6.83
CA SER A 573 2.23 32.04 7.60
C SER A 573 3.56 32.32 6.91
N ASN A 574 4.06 31.37 6.10
CA ASN A 574 5.40 31.41 5.52
C ASN A 574 5.36 31.81 4.04
N TYR A 575 4.24 32.36 3.54
CA TYR A 575 4.13 32.84 2.15
C TYR A 575 4.95 34.11 1.88
N MET A 576 5.43 34.80 2.91
CA MET A 576 6.11 36.10 2.84
C MET A 576 7.42 36.10 3.65
N VAL A 577 7.95 34.91 3.92
CA VAL A 577 9.20 34.70 4.66
C VAL A 577 10.07 33.84 3.74
N PRO A 578 11.40 34.04 3.73
CA PRO A 578 12.32 33.15 3.04
C PRO A 578 12.05 31.69 3.43
N PHE A 579 12.11 30.81 2.45
CA PHE A 579 11.85 29.39 2.64
C PHE A 579 12.90 28.78 3.57
N ASP A 580 12.41 28.17 4.65
CA ASP A 580 13.21 27.55 5.70
C ASP A 580 12.65 26.17 6.07
N TYR A 581 13.29 25.51 7.04
CA TYR A 581 12.89 24.18 7.49
C TYR A 581 11.46 24.13 8.07
N GLU A 582 10.95 25.23 8.59
CA GLU A 582 9.59 25.35 9.16
C GLU A 582 8.52 25.66 8.10
N SER A 583 8.92 25.91 6.85
CA SER A 583 8.03 26.34 5.78
C SER A 583 7.10 25.26 5.25
N LEU A 584 7.50 23.99 5.28
CA LEU A 584 6.65 22.90 4.81
C LEU A 584 5.42 22.72 5.74
N LYS A 585 4.24 22.49 5.15
CA LYS A 585 3.05 22.24 5.95
C LYS A 585 3.16 20.87 6.63
N GLU A 586 3.01 20.86 7.96
CA GLU A 586 3.29 19.69 8.81
C GLU A 586 4.77 19.20 8.71
N SER A 587 5.73 20.14 8.61
CA SER A 587 7.12 19.94 8.14
C SER A 587 7.99 18.88 8.85
N GLY A 588 7.80 18.66 10.15
CA GLY A 588 8.83 18.00 10.96
C GLY A 588 9.21 16.58 10.51
N GLY A 589 8.26 15.75 10.08
CA GLY A 589 8.57 14.42 9.55
C GLY A 589 8.96 14.43 8.07
N ILE A 590 8.48 15.40 7.29
CA ILE A 590 8.82 15.53 5.86
C ILE A 590 10.31 15.82 5.69
N GLU A 591 10.81 16.84 6.40
CA GLU A 591 12.20 17.30 6.29
C GLU A 591 13.20 16.24 6.79
N ALA A 592 12.91 15.62 7.94
CA ALA A 592 13.76 14.59 8.53
C ALA A 592 13.93 13.41 7.55
N THR A 593 12.85 13.05 6.85
CA THR A 593 12.78 11.86 6.00
C THR A 593 13.28 12.10 4.57
N ALA A 594 13.10 13.30 4.02
CA ALA A 594 13.55 13.63 2.67
C ALA A 594 15.08 13.56 2.53
N ASP A 595 15.58 13.11 1.38
CA ASP A 595 17.01 13.15 1.05
C ASP A 595 17.39 14.50 0.42
N VAL A 596 16.45 15.13 -0.31
CA VAL A 596 16.60 16.47 -0.89
C VAL A 596 15.35 17.32 -0.60
N VAL A 597 15.56 18.58 -0.16
CA VAL A 597 14.48 19.54 0.12
C VAL A 597 14.70 20.82 -0.68
N TRP A 598 13.81 21.07 -1.63
CA TRP A 598 13.75 22.28 -2.46
C TRP A 598 12.56 23.14 -2.07
N GLY A 599 12.81 24.43 -1.85
CA GLY A 599 11.82 25.47 -1.69
C GLY A 599 11.78 26.37 -2.91
N LEU A 600 10.63 26.52 -3.56
CA LEU A 600 10.46 27.45 -4.69
C LEU A 600 9.74 28.71 -4.21
N GLN A 601 10.41 29.85 -4.31
CA GLN A 601 9.92 31.15 -3.86
C GLN A 601 10.09 32.25 -4.91
N LEU A 602 9.42 33.38 -4.72
CA LEU A 602 9.66 34.57 -5.55
C LEU A 602 10.99 35.20 -5.12
N ALA A 603 11.87 35.52 -6.07
CA ALA A 603 13.20 36.08 -5.78
C ALA A 603 13.13 37.39 -4.95
N VAL A 604 12.04 38.17 -5.10
CA VAL A 604 11.82 39.38 -4.28
C VAL A 604 11.82 39.09 -2.77
N ILE A 605 11.50 37.86 -2.34
CA ILE A 605 11.47 37.48 -0.92
C ILE A 605 12.88 37.44 -0.32
N SER A 606 13.90 37.03 -1.10
CA SER A 606 15.31 37.04 -0.68
C SER A 606 16.01 38.36 -1.05
N GLU A 607 15.63 39.00 -2.15
CA GLU A 607 16.30 40.21 -2.66
C GLU A 607 15.87 41.53 -1.99
N ASP A 608 14.63 41.63 -1.51
CA ASP A 608 14.10 42.88 -0.93
C ASP A 608 14.13 42.82 0.61
N ASP A 609 14.93 43.70 1.20
CA ASP A 609 15.09 43.85 2.65
C ASP A 609 13.76 44.00 3.41
N ILE A 610 12.69 44.45 2.74
CA ILE A 610 11.38 44.55 3.38
C ILE A 610 10.91 43.20 3.94
N PHE A 611 11.27 42.08 3.32
CA PHE A 611 10.89 40.74 3.73
C PHE A 611 11.55 40.29 5.03
N SER A 612 12.70 40.90 5.40
CA SER A 612 13.36 40.71 6.70
C SER A 612 12.69 41.44 7.87
N LYS A 613 11.72 42.34 7.61
CA LYS A 613 11.10 43.20 8.64
C LYS A 613 9.69 42.71 9.01
N ASP A 614 9.36 42.66 10.30
CA ASP A 614 8.06 42.13 10.77
C ASP A 614 6.84 43.02 10.49
N LYS A 615 7.02 44.35 10.43
CA LYS A 615 5.91 45.32 10.51
C LYS A 615 5.37 45.83 9.16
N HIS A 616 5.85 45.31 8.01
CA HIS A 616 5.54 45.83 6.66
C HIS A 616 4.64 44.90 5.83
N ILE A 617 3.59 44.34 6.42
CA ILE A 617 2.74 43.33 5.77
C ILE A 617 2.08 43.86 4.48
N LYS A 618 1.68 45.14 4.42
CA LYS A 618 1.00 45.71 3.25
C LYS A 618 1.96 45.82 2.07
N GLU A 619 3.15 46.33 2.32
CA GLU A 619 4.19 46.55 1.34
C GLU A 619 4.75 45.21 0.83
N LYS A 620 4.97 44.21 1.72
CA LYS A 620 5.31 42.83 1.32
C LYS A 620 4.28 42.24 0.36
N ARG A 621 2.98 42.43 0.64
CA ARG A 621 1.89 41.95 -0.24
C ARG A 621 1.91 42.63 -1.60
N GLU A 622 2.19 43.92 -1.63
CA GLU A 622 2.29 44.70 -2.86
C GLU A 622 3.50 44.25 -3.71
N ALA A 623 4.66 44.06 -3.08
CA ALA A 623 5.85 43.52 -3.71
C ALA A 623 5.60 42.13 -4.31
N ILE A 624 4.98 41.20 -3.56
CA ILE A 624 4.58 39.88 -4.06
C ILE A 624 3.61 40.00 -5.24
N LYS A 625 2.60 40.88 -5.15
CA LYS A 625 1.63 41.07 -6.24
C LYS A 625 2.31 41.56 -7.52
N LYS A 626 3.23 42.53 -7.39
CA LYS A 626 4.05 43.04 -8.51
C LYS A 626 4.92 41.93 -9.09
N ALA A 627 5.61 41.15 -8.26
CA ALA A 627 6.45 40.04 -8.69
C ALA A 627 5.65 38.92 -9.39
N LYS A 628 4.43 38.60 -8.92
CA LYS A 628 3.53 37.64 -9.58
C LYS A 628 2.95 38.16 -10.91
N ALA A 629 2.86 39.47 -11.09
CA ALA A 629 2.38 40.08 -12.34
C ALA A 629 3.49 40.24 -13.39
N ALA A 630 4.76 40.21 -12.98
CA ALA A 630 5.90 40.33 -13.89
C ALA A 630 5.98 39.17 -14.89
N THR A 631 6.48 39.46 -16.10
CA THR A 631 6.78 38.47 -17.13
C THR A 631 8.16 38.78 -17.71
N PRO A 632 9.16 37.89 -17.53
CA PRO A 632 9.10 36.68 -16.70
C PRO A 632 8.99 37.01 -15.20
N ARG A 633 8.40 36.08 -14.42
CA ARG A 633 8.49 36.11 -12.95
C ARG A 633 9.88 35.65 -12.55
N ARG A 634 10.57 36.37 -11.66
CA ARG A 634 11.84 35.92 -11.09
C ARG A 634 11.58 35.06 -9.86
N LEU A 635 12.06 33.82 -9.91
CA LEU A 635 11.92 32.82 -8.87
C LEU A 635 13.30 32.38 -8.37
N GLU A 636 13.32 31.85 -7.17
CA GLU A 636 14.49 31.27 -6.54
C GLU A 636 14.11 29.88 -6.01
N LEU A 637 14.93 28.89 -6.36
CA LEU A 637 14.91 27.57 -5.76
C LEU A 637 15.98 27.54 -4.68
N VAL A 638 15.55 27.38 -3.44
CA VAL A 638 16.42 27.24 -2.26
C VAL A 638 16.50 25.76 -1.91
N CYS A 639 17.70 25.20 -1.90
CA CYS A 639 17.96 23.85 -1.40
C CYS A 639 18.40 23.93 0.05
N LEU A 640 17.56 23.40 0.96
CA LEU A 640 17.88 23.35 2.39
C LEU A 640 18.63 22.07 2.78
N LYS A 641 18.46 21.00 2.01
CA LYS A 641 19.06 19.70 2.29
C LYS A 641 19.33 18.99 0.98
N ASN A 642 20.53 18.44 0.82
CA ASN A 642 20.90 17.55 -0.27
C ASN A 642 21.92 16.52 0.22
N ARG A 643 21.56 15.24 0.14
CA ARG A 643 22.44 14.12 0.53
C ARG A 643 23.44 13.68 -0.56
N TYR A 644 23.29 14.18 -1.78
CA TYR A 644 24.04 13.67 -2.95
C TYR A 644 25.09 14.65 -3.48
N GLY A 645 25.26 15.81 -2.84
CA GLY A 645 26.15 16.86 -3.32
C GLY A 645 26.26 18.01 -2.35
N GLN A 646 26.28 19.25 -2.87
CA GLN A 646 26.33 20.44 -2.04
C GLN A 646 25.08 20.51 -1.16
N GLY A 647 25.28 20.54 0.17
CA GLY A 647 24.19 20.40 1.15
C GLY A 647 23.10 21.48 1.06
N THR A 648 23.50 22.72 0.74
CA THR A 648 22.61 23.85 0.49
C THR A 648 23.07 24.65 -0.71
N TYR A 649 22.15 25.18 -1.50
CA TYR A 649 22.43 26.03 -2.66
C TYR A 649 21.17 26.78 -3.10
N GLU A 650 21.35 27.81 -3.91
CA GLU A 650 20.27 28.62 -4.46
C GLU A 650 20.44 28.70 -5.98
N ILE A 651 19.33 28.60 -6.71
CA ILE A 651 19.29 28.75 -8.17
C ILE A 651 18.15 29.72 -8.51
N THR A 652 18.44 30.73 -9.33
CA THR A 652 17.43 31.67 -9.82
C THR A 652 16.88 31.25 -11.18
N PHE A 653 15.57 31.46 -11.36
CA PHE A 653 14.83 31.11 -12.56
C PHE A 653 14.00 32.29 -13.07
N LYS A 654 13.95 32.43 -14.39
CA LYS A 654 12.92 33.18 -15.11
C LYS A 654 11.76 32.26 -15.43
N TYR A 655 10.58 32.54 -14.87
CA TYR A 655 9.36 31.79 -15.11
C TYR A 655 8.37 32.57 -15.98
N PHE A 656 8.19 32.10 -17.21
CA PHE A 656 7.20 32.60 -18.17
C PHE A 656 5.86 31.90 -17.94
N SER A 657 5.10 32.38 -16.95
CA SER A 657 3.86 31.73 -16.52
C SER A 657 2.79 31.59 -17.61
N LYS A 658 2.85 32.42 -18.66
CA LYS A 658 1.96 32.34 -19.82
C LYS A 658 2.15 31.04 -20.62
N TYR A 659 3.39 30.55 -20.67
CA TYR A 659 3.80 29.41 -21.49
C TYR A 659 4.26 28.20 -20.66
N ASP A 660 4.05 28.23 -19.34
CA ASP A 660 4.46 27.15 -18.43
C ASP A 660 5.96 26.78 -18.56
N LEU A 661 6.82 27.79 -18.77
CA LEU A 661 8.23 27.63 -19.09
C LEU A 661 9.14 28.27 -18.02
N PHE A 662 10.01 27.46 -17.43
CA PHE A 662 11.14 27.88 -16.59
C PHE A 662 12.44 27.90 -17.41
N ILE A 663 13.25 28.94 -17.20
CA ILE A 663 14.60 29.08 -17.74
C ILE A 663 15.51 29.52 -16.59
N GLU A 664 16.71 28.96 -16.48
CA GLU A 664 17.71 29.41 -15.48
C GLU A 664 18.18 30.84 -15.78
N ASP A 665 18.37 31.65 -14.74
CA ASP A 665 18.86 33.04 -14.88
C ASP A 665 20.40 33.09 -14.97
N GLU A 666 21.12 32.02 -14.58
CA GLU A 666 22.59 31.96 -14.63
C GLU A 666 23.13 31.38 -15.96
N PRO A 667 23.99 32.12 -16.69
CA PRO A 667 24.78 31.54 -17.77
C PRO A 667 25.97 30.75 -17.17
N HIS A 668 25.97 29.43 -17.33
CA HIS A 668 27.11 28.58 -16.99
C HIS A 668 28.34 28.95 -17.85
N ARG A 669 29.24 29.80 -17.35
CA ARG A 669 30.47 30.23 -18.05
C ARG A 669 31.73 29.41 -17.76
N GLU A 670 31.65 28.30 -17.02
CA GLU A 670 32.84 27.54 -16.58
C GLU A 670 32.94 26.10 -17.16
N ALA A 671 32.68 25.92 -18.46
CA ALA A 671 32.86 24.61 -19.13
C ALA A 671 34.07 24.57 -20.09
N GLN A 672 35.10 25.40 -19.90
CA GLN A 672 36.29 25.41 -20.79
C GLN A 672 37.67 25.39 -20.14
N GLU A 673 37.83 25.27 -18.81
CA GLU A 673 39.17 25.15 -18.22
C GLU A 673 39.41 23.79 -17.54
N GLY A 674 40.47 23.12 -18.00
CA GLY A 674 40.75 21.71 -17.78
C GLY A 674 40.98 21.32 -16.33
N ARG A 675 40.56 20.10 -16.00
CA ARG A 675 40.93 19.41 -14.75
C ARG A 675 42.46 19.32 -14.62
N PRO A 676 43.08 19.78 -13.51
CA PRO A 676 44.39 19.31 -13.16
C PRO A 676 44.26 17.90 -12.55
N ALA A 677 45.08 16.98 -13.04
CA ALA A 677 45.15 15.62 -12.53
C ALA A 677 45.59 15.62 -11.05
N VAL A 678 44.75 15.08 -10.17
CA VAL A 678 45.13 14.82 -8.78
C VAL A 678 46.05 13.61 -8.75
N ARG A 679 47.34 13.85 -8.53
CA ARG A 679 48.34 12.83 -8.16
C ARG A 679 48.04 12.32 -6.76
N ILE A 680 47.65 11.06 -6.65
CA ILE A 680 47.66 10.33 -5.37
C ILE A 680 49.12 10.04 -5.03
N LYS A 681 49.63 10.64 -3.94
CA LYS A 681 50.90 10.24 -3.32
C LYS A 681 50.62 9.06 -2.39
N GLY A 682 51.24 7.93 -2.67
CA GLY A 682 51.21 6.76 -1.79
C GLY A 682 51.97 6.99 -0.49
N ARG A 683 51.45 6.39 0.57
CA ARG A 683 52.20 5.63 1.58
C ARG A 683 51.24 4.72 2.33
#